data_AF-A0A7C4BFC6-F1
#
_entry.id   AF-A0A7C4BFC6-F1
#
_cell.length_a   1.000
_cell.length_b   1.000
_cell.length_c   1.000
_cell.angle_alpha   90.00
_cell.angle_beta   90.00
_cell.angle_gamma   90.00
#
_symmetry.space_group_name_H-M   'P 1'
#
loop_
_entity.id
_entity.type
_entity.pdbx_description
1 polymer ?
#
loop_
_entity_poly.entity_id
_entity_poly.type
_entity_poly.pdbx_seq_one_letter_code
_entity_poly.pdbx_strand_id
1 'polypeptide(L)'
;MRWQAWLAGIVALAVFCGGRHASAQKSSQEIVVPAVSFVAQDGGEAVKRTSGTFGPDCIHFWCTPGHWLEWTFAGADAGSYQVKVRYAGKHPAQRSVEVNGEPVEELKSVVLPATGRWSDWSEYTLPAAVTLRPGTNTIRMTCLDSVSVRLASVSLVDRSGRQRTVKAREFSAENGGRCQILVPAARGTVTGIQKPGHWLEWTVEAPAPGRYQVELHYMSDGYVRQKLEVNGKPVEGLADYILPYTGDESHWALGVLPVPVRLSSGTNTLRLTVLAGTRKEVPTVDGVMGLSAMRFSLLREGQPPSGNILALIAEGELRGRDRPQPTPVAQTGPALVAPVNAIDLKEKAEFMLGRQKVTVAKADVLPYVKNTFSDRHVFENRDNPRLVAFREKYQLDKVVAPGRDEFEQQLLLMKWVYDQWDFGHGRELYNLRDPWWIMEEAAKEHKFQCMHSMYTLATAANSLGWVTRLIAIPQHSINEIWSNQYRKWILFDATSNYVPEKNGVPLNIYEMRQALLKEGGGVMRVRMGSSGRESSPQSVSYGQRLLFIGYVPNSNVLDAGPDWGKMYVTKDELCEGKSWHTRDNPRNPGVDPYFPVNQAAVALSPADAESVSVSLGTLTPNFKEFQARIDGGQWQKTETVFVWKLHPGENTLEAKSVNLFGREGPVSTVVLKW
;
A
#
# COMPACT_ATOMS: atom_id res chain seq x y z
N MET A 1 -36.28 -81.91 -6.71
CA MET A 1 -36.73 -80.72 -7.47
C MET A 1 -37.32 -79.74 -6.47
N ARG A 2 -36.85 -78.49 -6.49
CA ARG A 2 -37.11 -77.43 -5.48
C ARG A 2 -38.59 -77.03 -5.43
N TRP A 3 -39.13 -76.70 -4.25
CA TRP A 3 -39.57 -75.35 -3.82
C TRP A 3 -40.53 -75.42 -2.59
N GLN A 4 -40.34 -74.45 -1.69
CA GLN A 4 -41.33 -73.75 -0.84
C GLN A 4 -41.88 -74.32 0.49
N ALA A 5 -41.38 -73.68 1.56
CA ALA A 5 -42.10 -72.85 2.54
C ALA A 5 -42.79 -73.48 3.76
N TRP A 6 -42.86 -72.62 4.80
CA TRP A 6 -43.51 -72.72 6.12
C TRP A 6 -42.64 -73.16 7.30
N LEU A 7 -42.31 -72.20 8.18
CA LEU A 7 -42.96 -72.11 9.50
C LEU A 7 -42.55 -70.84 10.26
N ALA A 8 -43.56 -70.18 10.83
CA ALA A 8 -43.45 -69.09 11.79
C ALA A 8 -43.97 -69.57 13.17
N GLY A 9 -43.37 -69.04 14.24
CA GLY A 9 -43.86 -69.11 15.64
C GLY A 9 -43.14 -70.16 16.52
N ILE A 10 -42.71 -69.94 17.77
CA ILE A 10 -43.14 -69.00 18.81
C ILE A 10 -42.05 -68.94 19.93
N VAL A 11 -41.76 -67.70 20.41
CA VAL A 11 -41.46 -67.21 21.78
C VAL A 11 -40.33 -67.81 22.64
N ALA A 12 -39.37 -66.94 23.03
CA ALA A 12 -38.97 -66.74 24.45
C ALA A 12 -38.23 -65.39 24.65
N LEU A 13 -38.65 -64.66 25.68
CA LEU A 13 -38.15 -63.35 26.09
C LEU A 13 -36.84 -63.44 26.90
N ALA A 14 -36.12 -62.31 26.87
CA ALA A 14 -35.07 -61.83 27.79
C ALA A 14 -33.66 -62.42 27.62
N VAL A 15 -32.73 -61.60 27.11
CA VAL A 15 -31.70 -60.90 27.92
C VAL A 15 -31.20 -59.68 27.13
N PHE A 16 -31.21 -58.52 27.80
CA PHE A 16 -30.58 -57.28 27.36
C PHE A 16 -29.06 -57.49 27.22
N CYS A 17 -28.51 -57.31 26.02
CA CYS A 17 -27.09 -56.99 25.83
C CYS A 17 -26.93 -56.13 24.57
N GLY A 18 -26.16 -55.06 24.70
CA GLY A 18 -26.13 -53.93 23.77
C GLY A 18 -25.67 -54.26 22.35
N GLY A 19 -26.23 -53.52 21.40
CA GLY A 19 -25.77 -53.45 20.02
C GLY A 19 -25.94 -52.04 19.51
N ARG A 20 -24.89 -51.21 19.67
CA ARG A 20 -24.77 -49.92 18.97
C ARG A 20 -24.76 -50.20 17.47
N HIS A 21 -25.81 -49.84 16.74
CA HIS A 21 -25.65 -49.52 15.32
C HIS A 21 -25.10 -48.10 15.21
N ALA A 22 -23.79 -47.97 15.40
CA ALA A 22 -23.06 -46.85 14.83
C ALA A 22 -23.00 -47.11 13.32
N SER A 23 -23.73 -46.32 12.51
CA SER A 23 -23.35 -46.16 11.11
C SER A 23 -22.01 -45.43 11.12
N ALA A 24 -20.92 -46.17 10.94
CA ALA A 24 -19.62 -45.59 10.64
C ALA A 24 -19.71 -44.97 9.25
N GLN A 25 -20.12 -43.70 9.19
CA GLN A 25 -19.85 -42.85 8.05
C GLN A 25 -18.33 -42.69 8.02
N LYS A 26 -17.64 -43.52 7.23
CA LYS A 26 -16.23 -43.34 6.91
C LYS A 26 -16.09 -41.91 6.41
N SER A 27 -15.51 -41.03 7.24
CA SER A 27 -15.11 -39.70 6.81
C SER A 27 -14.22 -39.89 5.58
N SER A 28 -14.57 -39.26 4.46
CA SER A 28 -13.70 -39.23 3.29
C SER A 28 -12.38 -38.61 3.72
N GLN A 29 -11.35 -39.44 3.87
CA GLN A 29 -10.04 -39.01 4.31
C GLN A 29 -9.47 -38.10 3.23
N GLU A 30 -9.19 -36.86 3.60
CA GLU A 30 -8.56 -35.88 2.73
C GLU A 30 -7.13 -36.34 2.38
N ILE A 31 -6.78 -36.34 1.11
CA ILE A 31 -5.43 -36.72 0.64
C ILE A 31 -4.63 -35.44 0.48
N VAL A 32 -3.52 -35.29 1.20
CA VAL A 32 -2.59 -34.16 1.04
C VAL A 32 -1.26 -34.69 0.50
N VAL A 33 -0.85 -34.17 -0.65
CA VAL A 33 0.39 -34.53 -1.33
C VAL A 33 1.35 -33.34 -1.26
N PRO A 34 2.45 -33.39 -0.50
CA PRO A 34 3.49 -32.36 -0.53
C PRO A 34 4.11 -32.29 -1.93
N ALA A 35 4.30 -31.09 -2.47
CA ALA A 35 4.78 -31.00 -3.85
C ALA A 35 6.20 -31.54 -4.05
N VAL A 36 7.05 -31.48 -3.00
CA VAL A 36 8.40 -32.06 -3.01
C VAL A 36 8.45 -33.59 -3.15
N SER A 37 7.30 -34.27 -3.02
CA SER A 37 7.18 -35.73 -3.17
C SER A 37 6.83 -36.18 -4.60
N PHE A 38 7.10 -35.36 -5.63
CA PHE A 38 6.96 -35.80 -7.03
C PHE A 38 7.85 -37.02 -7.29
N VAL A 39 7.35 -37.95 -8.12
CA VAL A 39 7.99 -39.24 -8.40
C VAL A 39 8.72 -39.25 -9.75
N ALA A 40 8.39 -38.33 -10.66
CA ALA A 40 9.04 -38.18 -11.96
C ALA A 40 9.00 -36.72 -12.46
N GLN A 41 9.96 -36.36 -13.32
CA GLN A 41 10.04 -35.08 -14.05
C GLN A 41 10.78 -35.29 -15.38
N ASP A 42 10.52 -34.46 -16.38
CA ASP A 42 11.29 -34.38 -17.65
C ASP A 42 11.06 -33.01 -18.33
N GLY A 43 11.89 -32.66 -19.31
CA GLY A 43 11.83 -31.36 -20.01
C GLY A 43 12.43 -30.17 -19.21
N GLY A 44 12.97 -30.43 -18.03
CA GLY A 44 13.62 -29.46 -17.14
C GLY A 44 14.02 -30.08 -15.80
N GLU A 45 14.49 -29.25 -14.87
CA GLU A 45 14.82 -29.68 -13.50
C GLU A 45 14.16 -28.72 -12.49
N ALA A 46 13.33 -29.27 -11.59
CA ALA A 46 12.68 -28.52 -10.53
C ALA A 46 13.56 -28.35 -9.28
N VAL A 47 13.53 -27.15 -8.70
CA VAL A 47 14.27 -26.79 -7.49
C VAL A 47 13.46 -27.17 -6.25
N LYS A 48 13.99 -28.04 -5.39
CA LYS A 48 13.40 -28.36 -4.07
C LYS A 48 13.99 -27.45 -2.99
N ARG A 49 13.15 -26.76 -2.22
CA ARG A 49 13.56 -26.01 -1.01
C ARG A 49 12.81 -26.51 0.19
N THR A 50 13.41 -26.54 1.38
CA THR A 50 12.74 -26.84 2.67
C THR A 50 13.05 -25.74 3.68
N SER A 51 12.09 -25.31 4.51
CA SER A 51 12.30 -24.21 5.47
C SER A 51 11.68 -24.48 6.85
N GLY A 52 12.26 -23.86 7.88
CA GLY A 52 11.84 -23.93 9.29
C GLY A 52 10.54 -23.17 9.60
N THR A 53 10.06 -23.29 10.84
CA THR A 53 8.70 -22.92 11.30
C THR A 53 8.27 -21.48 11.02
N PHE A 54 7.17 -21.33 10.30
CA PHE A 54 6.36 -20.10 10.26
C PHE A 54 5.68 -19.85 11.63
N GLY A 55 5.17 -18.63 11.86
CA GLY A 55 4.38 -18.26 13.05
C GLY A 55 3.18 -19.18 13.33
N PRO A 56 2.36 -18.89 14.36
CA PRO A 56 1.27 -19.80 14.74
C PRO A 56 0.30 -20.02 13.58
N ASP A 57 -0.31 -21.21 13.51
CA ASP A 57 -1.41 -21.46 12.58
C ASP A 57 -2.47 -20.37 12.74
N CYS A 58 -2.94 -19.81 11.64
CA CYS A 58 -3.92 -18.72 11.70
C CYS A 58 -4.83 -18.68 10.49
N ILE A 59 -5.95 -18.01 10.69
CA ILE A 59 -6.80 -17.49 9.63
C ILE A 59 -6.21 -16.15 9.19
N HIS A 60 -6.17 -15.89 7.88
CA HIS A 60 -5.77 -14.60 7.31
C HIS A 60 -6.63 -14.26 6.08
N PHE A 61 -6.55 -13.01 5.61
CA PHE A 61 -7.45 -12.42 4.61
C PHE A 61 -8.94 -12.51 5.01
N TRP A 62 -9.23 -12.41 6.30
CA TRP A 62 -10.60 -12.34 6.79
C TRP A 62 -11.09 -10.88 6.79
N CYS A 63 -11.47 -10.39 5.61
CA CYS A 63 -11.75 -8.97 5.33
C CYS A 63 -12.99 -8.72 4.46
N THR A 64 -13.91 -9.69 4.37
CA THR A 64 -15.15 -9.54 3.58
C THR A 64 -16.30 -9.15 4.51
N PRO A 65 -16.89 -7.94 4.39
CA PRO A 65 -18.07 -7.59 5.18
C PRO A 65 -19.19 -8.62 5.02
N GLY A 66 -19.75 -9.06 6.14
CA GLY A 66 -20.75 -10.13 6.21
C GLY A 66 -20.19 -11.55 6.27
N HIS A 67 -18.90 -11.78 6.01
CA HIS A 67 -18.28 -13.09 6.17
C HIS A 67 -18.14 -13.44 7.65
N TRP A 68 -18.75 -14.55 8.04
CA TRP A 68 -18.69 -15.04 9.41
C TRP A 68 -18.00 -16.39 9.51
N LEU A 69 -17.39 -16.60 10.68
CA LEU A 69 -16.76 -17.83 11.11
C LEU A 69 -17.42 -18.26 12.41
N GLU A 70 -17.74 -19.55 12.54
CA GLU A 70 -18.39 -20.12 13.72
C GLU A 70 -17.55 -21.23 14.33
N TRP A 71 -17.36 -21.18 15.64
CA TRP A 71 -16.66 -22.20 16.42
C TRP A 71 -17.62 -22.89 17.38
N THR A 72 -17.47 -24.22 17.49
CA THR A 72 -18.24 -25.04 18.41
C THR A 72 -17.44 -25.30 19.70
N PHE A 73 -18.03 -24.99 20.85
CA PHE A 73 -17.50 -25.27 22.18
C PHE A 73 -18.34 -26.35 22.85
N ALA A 74 -17.80 -27.57 22.94
CA ALA A 74 -18.46 -28.71 23.59
C ALA A 74 -18.09 -28.81 25.07
N GLY A 75 -19.07 -29.20 25.91
CA GLY A 75 -18.85 -29.51 27.32
C GLY A 75 -18.44 -28.31 28.17
N ALA A 76 -18.88 -27.11 27.79
CA ALA A 76 -18.75 -25.93 28.64
C ALA A 76 -19.83 -25.94 29.73
N ASP A 77 -19.47 -25.49 30.93
CA ASP A 77 -20.44 -25.29 32.00
C ASP A 77 -21.35 -24.11 31.62
N ALA A 78 -22.61 -24.14 32.08
CA ALA A 78 -23.48 -22.99 31.89
C ALA A 78 -22.96 -21.80 32.69
N GLY A 79 -22.96 -20.61 32.10
CA GLY A 79 -22.49 -19.42 32.81
C GLY A 79 -21.97 -18.33 31.89
N SER A 80 -21.42 -17.30 32.53
CA SER A 80 -20.86 -16.12 31.89
C SER A 80 -19.35 -16.28 31.66
N TYR A 81 -18.90 -16.06 30.42
CA TYR A 81 -17.52 -16.23 29.97
C TYR A 81 -17.01 -14.97 29.29
N GLN A 82 -15.80 -14.55 29.63
CA GLN A 82 -15.08 -13.54 28.85
C GLN A 82 -14.51 -14.17 27.58
N VAL A 83 -14.68 -13.50 26.44
CA VAL A 83 -14.11 -13.94 25.17
C VAL A 83 -12.78 -13.23 24.97
N LYS A 84 -11.72 -14.02 24.74
CA LYS A 84 -10.39 -13.53 24.35
C LYS A 84 -10.04 -14.02 22.96
N VAL A 85 -9.40 -13.16 22.17
CA VAL A 85 -8.87 -13.50 20.85
C VAL A 85 -7.37 -13.27 20.82
N ARG A 86 -6.63 -14.19 20.18
CA ARG A 86 -5.22 -13.97 19.83
C ARG A 86 -5.12 -13.66 18.35
N TYR A 87 -4.66 -12.46 18.01
CA TYR A 87 -4.71 -11.97 16.63
C TYR A 87 -3.57 -11.00 16.32
N ALA A 88 -3.39 -10.69 15.03
CA ALA A 88 -2.59 -9.58 14.53
C ALA A 88 -3.40 -8.78 13.51
N GLY A 89 -3.27 -7.45 13.55
CA GLY A 89 -4.02 -6.55 12.69
C GLY A 89 -3.29 -5.22 12.49
N LYS A 90 -3.11 -4.79 11.23
CA LYS A 90 -2.46 -3.50 10.94
C LYS A 90 -3.36 -2.30 11.26
N HIS A 91 -4.65 -2.47 11.05
CA HIS A 91 -5.66 -1.43 11.28
C HIS A 91 -6.71 -1.94 12.27
N PRO A 92 -7.41 -1.04 12.97
CA PRO A 92 -8.55 -1.43 13.78
C PRO A 92 -9.63 -2.08 12.90
N ALA A 93 -10.18 -3.20 13.35
CA ALA A 93 -11.11 -4.01 12.56
C ALA A 93 -12.41 -4.29 13.34
N GLN A 94 -13.56 -4.12 12.69
CA GLN A 94 -14.87 -4.30 13.32
C GLN A 94 -15.40 -5.72 13.16
N ARG A 95 -15.76 -6.34 14.28
CA ARG A 95 -16.36 -7.68 14.34
C ARG A 95 -17.64 -7.68 15.17
N SER A 96 -18.64 -8.45 14.78
CA SER A 96 -19.77 -8.77 15.68
C SER A 96 -19.63 -10.17 16.27
N VAL A 97 -20.36 -10.45 17.36
CA VAL A 97 -20.41 -11.77 18.00
C VAL A 97 -21.86 -12.23 18.21
N GLU A 98 -22.13 -13.47 17.83
CA GLU A 98 -23.37 -14.20 18.13
C GLU A 98 -23.04 -15.46 18.94
N VAL A 99 -23.95 -15.84 19.84
CA VAL A 99 -23.86 -17.09 20.59
C VAL A 99 -25.13 -17.90 20.38
N ASN A 100 -24.96 -19.15 19.92
CA ASN A 100 -26.07 -20.05 19.59
C ASN A 100 -27.09 -19.45 18.60
N GLY A 101 -26.65 -18.58 17.69
CA GLY A 101 -27.49 -17.90 16.70
C GLY A 101 -28.12 -16.58 17.18
N GLU A 102 -27.92 -16.20 18.45
CA GLU A 102 -28.44 -14.95 19.01
C GLU A 102 -27.33 -13.89 19.10
N PRO A 103 -27.54 -12.66 18.58
CA PRO A 103 -26.59 -11.56 18.75
C PRO A 103 -26.37 -11.20 20.21
N VAL A 104 -25.13 -10.93 20.59
CA VAL A 104 -24.82 -10.31 21.89
C VAL A 104 -24.87 -8.80 21.70
N GLU A 105 -25.83 -8.11 22.33
CA GLU A 105 -26.14 -6.69 22.09
C GLU A 105 -24.90 -5.80 22.18
N GLU A 106 -24.09 -5.96 23.23
CA GLU A 106 -22.88 -5.19 23.47
C GLU A 106 -21.71 -5.57 22.54
N LEU A 107 -21.83 -6.67 21.79
CA LEU A 107 -20.85 -7.15 20.82
C LEU A 107 -21.38 -7.12 19.39
N LYS A 108 -22.42 -6.31 19.09
CA LYS A 108 -22.91 -6.10 17.71
C LYS A 108 -21.91 -5.35 16.82
N SER A 109 -21.02 -4.56 17.42
CA SER A 109 -19.84 -4.00 16.77
C SER A 109 -18.72 -3.80 17.79
N VAL A 110 -17.69 -4.65 17.70
CA VAL A 110 -16.48 -4.57 18.51
C VAL A 110 -15.32 -4.18 17.61
N VAL A 111 -14.59 -3.13 17.98
CA VAL A 111 -13.35 -2.75 17.32
C VAL A 111 -12.20 -3.51 17.96
N LEU A 112 -11.60 -4.43 17.22
CA LEU A 112 -10.30 -5.02 17.55
C LEU A 112 -9.22 -3.96 17.28
N PRO A 113 -8.44 -3.52 18.28
CA PRO A 113 -7.38 -2.53 18.07
C PRO A 113 -6.30 -2.98 17.05
N ALA A 114 -5.60 -2.01 16.45
CA ALA A 114 -4.41 -2.33 15.67
C ALA A 114 -3.29 -2.87 16.58
N THR A 115 -2.56 -3.89 16.12
CA THR A 115 -1.42 -4.48 16.83
C THR A 115 -0.06 -3.98 16.33
N GLY A 116 -0.01 -3.31 15.17
CA GLY A 116 1.18 -2.62 14.66
C GLY A 116 1.69 -3.16 13.32
N ARG A 117 2.10 -4.42 13.26
CA ARG A 117 2.48 -5.16 12.03
C ARG A 117 1.61 -6.41 11.89
N TRP A 118 1.54 -6.98 10.69
CA TRP A 118 0.85 -8.27 10.48
C TRP A 118 1.55 -9.47 11.14
N SER A 119 2.76 -9.25 11.68
CA SER A 119 3.52 -10.20 12.50
C SER A 119 3.41 -9.96 14.00
N ASP A 120 2.79 -8.85 14.42
CA ASP A 120 2.74 -8.45 15.83
C ASP A 120 1.49 -9.03 16.46
N TRP A 121 1.64 -10.21 17.06
CA TRP A 121 0.55 -10.94 17.71
C TRP A 121 0.25 -10.35 19.09
N SER A 122 -1.03 -10.13 19.38
CA SER A 122 -1.52 -9.69 20.68
C SER A 122 -2.75 -10.49 21.11
N GLU A 123 -3.10 -10.39 22.40
CA GLU A 123 -4.36 -10.87 22.93
C GLU A 123 -5.28 -9.69 23.23
N TYR A 124 -6.57 -9.84 22.95
CA TYR A 124 -7.59 -8.85 23.29
C TYR A 124 -8.81 -9.52 23.92
N THR A 125 -9.30 -8.93 25.02
CA THR A 125 -10.53 -9.37 25.69
C THR A 125 -11.68 -8.52 25.18
N LEU A 126 -12.73 -9.14 24.67
CA LEU A 126 -13.91 -8.43 24.19
C LEU A 126 -14.60 -7.67 25.35
N PRO A 127 -15.27 -6.53 25.08
CA PRO A 127 -15.76 -5.64 26.13
C PRO A 127 -16.93 -6.19 26.96
N ALA A 128 -17.60 -7.25 26.48
CA ALA A 128 -18.70 -7.90 27.17
C ALA A 128 -18.51 -9.42 27.22
N ALA A 129 -19.02 -10.01 28.29
CA ALA A 129 -19.05 -11.46 28.46
C ALA A 129 -20.18 -12.08 27.63
N VAL A 130 -20.02 -13.34 27.26
CA VAL A 130 -21.05 -14.15 26.61
C VAL A 130 -21.65 -15.15 27.59
N THR A 131 -22.91 -15.53 27.39
CA THR A 131 -23.59 -16.53 28.22
C THR A 131 -23.72 -17.84 27.47
N LEU A 132 -23.20 -18.93 28.06
CA LEU A 132 -23.30 -20.28 27.51
C LEU A 132 -24.39 -21.07 28.23
N ARG A 133 -25.12 -21.90 27.48
CA ARG A 133 -26.05 -22.90 28.02
C ARG A 133 -25.30 -24.21 28.35
N PRO A 134 -25.86 -25.12 29.16
CA PRO A 134 -25.26 -26.43 29.37
C PRO A 134 -25.04 -27.17 28.03
N GLY A 135 -23.89 -27.84 27.90
CA GLY A 135 -23.58 -28.69 26.75
C GLY A 135 -22.85 -27.95 25.62
N THR A 136 -23.28 -28.17 24.38
CA THR A 136 -22.63 -27.60 23.19
C THR A 136 -23.16 -26.21 22.88
N ASN A 137 -22.23 -25.26 22.72
CA ASN A 137 -22.51 -23.90 22.31
C ASN A 137 -21.76 -23.56 21.02
N THR A 138 -22.30 -22.66 20.21
CA THR A 138 -21.58 -22.06 19.09
C THR A 138 -21.29 -20.59 19.38
N ILE A 139 -20.13 -20.12 18.94
CA ILE A 139 -19.77 -18.70 18.92
C ILE A 139 -19.44 -18.35 17.49
N ARG A 140 -20.18 -17.41 16.93
CA ARG A 140 -19.95 -16.88 15.59
C ARG A 140 -19.39 -15.48 15.70
N MET A 141 -18.35 -15.20 14.93
CA MET A 141 -17.84 -13.84 14.74
C MET A 141 -18.00 -13.44 13.28
N THR A 142 -18.48 -12.22 13.03
CA THR A 142 -18.75 -11.72 11.67
C THR A 142 -17.87 -10.51 11.37
N CYS A 143 -17.24 -10.50 10.19
CA CYS A 143 -16.52 -9.35 9.66
C CYS A 143 -17.51 -8.25 9.28
N LEU A 144 -17.37 -7.03 9.83
CA LEU A 144 -18.30 -5.92 9.58
C LEU A 144 -17.76 -4.89 8.58
N ASP A 145 -16.45 -4.93 8.33
CA ASP A 145 -15.74 -4.00 7.46
C ASP A 145 -14.78 -4.73 6.52
N SER A 146 -14.12 -3.96 5.65
CA SER A 146 -13.15 -4.49 4.69
C SER A 146 -11.72 -4.57 5.25
N VAL A 147 -11.57 -4.64 6.58
CA VAL A 147 -10.27 -4.67 7.26
C VAL A 147 -9.95 -6.09 7.70
N SER A 148 -8.79 -6.61 7.31
CA SER A 148 -8.38 -7.98 7.67
C SER A 148 -7.92 -8.11 9.13
N VAL A 149 -8.07 -9.32 9.65
CA VAL A 149 -7.50 -9.76 10.93
C VAL A 149 -6.86 -11.13 10.73
N ARG A 150 -5.61 -11.27 11.18
CA ARG A 150 -5.00 -12.58 11.35
C ARG A 150 -5.42 -13.17 12.69
N LEU A 151 -6.29 -14.17 12.69
CA LEU A 151 -6.80 -14.77 13.93
C LEU A 151 -6.12 -16.12 14.17
N ALA A 152 -5.45 -16.29 15.32
CA ALA A 152 -4.79 -17.54 15.69
C ALA A 152 -5.67 -18.42 16.58
N SER A 153 -6.39 -17.84 17.55
CA SER A 153 -7.24 -18.59 18.46
C SER A 153 -8.35 -17.75 19.09
N VAL A 154 -9.41 -18.43 19.51
CA VAL A 154 -10.51 -17.89 20.33
C VAL A 154 -10.54 -18.64 21.66
N SER A 155 -10.71 -17.91 22.75
CA SER A 155 -10.64 -18.44 24.10
C SER A 155 -11.81 -17.95 24.97
N LEU A 156 -12.39 -18.86 25.75
CA LEU A 156 -13.44 -18.56 26.73
C LEU A 156 -12.88 -18.70 28.13
N VAL A 157 -12.96 -17.63 28.91
CA VAL A 157 -12.43 -17.54 30.27
C VAL A 157 -13.58 -17.39 31.25
N ASP A 158 -13.74 -18.34 32.17
CA ASP A 158 -14.78 -18.25 33.21
C ASP A 158 -14.36 -17.33 34.36
N ARG A 159 -15.28 -17.11 35.31
CA ARG A 159 -15.05 -16.26 36.49
C ARG A 159 -13.93 -16.75 37.41
N SER A 160 -13.55 -18.03 37.34
CA SER A 160 -12.42 -18.60 38.09
C SER A 160 -11.08 -18.45 37.37
N GLY A 161 -11.07 -17.90 36.15
CA GLY A 161 -9.88 -17.75 35.32
C GLY A 161 -9.54 -18.97 34.47
N ARG A 162 -10.37 -20.03 34.49
CA ARG A 162 -10.14 -21.23 33.67
C ARG A 162 -10.49 -20.94 32.21
N GLN A 163 -9.56 -21.27 31.31
CA GLN A 163 -9.64 -20.96 29.89
C GLN A 163 -9.88 -22.22 29.04
N ARG A 164 -10.78 -22.10 28.06
CA ARG A 164 -10.95 -23.07 26.97
C ARG A 164 -10.61 -22.40 25.65
N THR A 165 -9.69 -22.97 24.88
CA THR A 165 -9.18 -22.38 23.64
C THR A 165 -9.43 -23.30 22.45
N VAL A 166 -9.87 -22.71 21.35
CA VAL A 166 -9.94 -23.38 20.03
C VAL A 166 -8.99 -22.66 19.07
N LYS A 167 -8.31 -23.42 18.19
CA LYS A 167 -7.52 -22.78 17.13
C LYS A 167 -8.48 -22.13 16.14
N ALA A 168 -8.15 -20.94 15.66
CA ALA A 168 -9.02 -20.21 14.74
C ALA A 168 -9.35 -21.06 13.50
N ARG A 169 -8.35 -21.74 12.92
CA ARG A 169 -8.50 -22.65 11.78
C ARG A 169 -9.48 -23.82 11.98
N GLU A 170 -9.89 -24.10 13.22
CA GLU A 170 -10.80 -25.19 13.58
C GLU A 170 -12.26 -24.68 13.69
N PHE A 171 -12.61 -23.64 12.92
CA PHE A 171 -14.00 -23.21 12.79
C PHE A 171 -14.87 -24.37 12.27
N SER A 172 -16.05 -24.52 12.86
CA SER A 172 -17.02 -25.56 12.52
C SER A 172 -17.91 -25.21 11.34
N ALA A 173 -18.06 -23.91 11.03
CA ALA A 173 -18.80 -23.44 9.86
C ALA A 173 -18.34 -22.03 9.43
N GLU A 174 -18.55 -21.68 8.17
CA GLU A 174 -18.40 -20.33 7.63
C GLU A 174 -19.44 -20.06 6.54
N ASN A 175 -19.82 -18.79 6.34
CA ASN A 175 -20.64 -18.35 5.21
C ASN A 175 -20.48 -16.84 4.97
N GLY A 176 -20.82 -16.35 3.78
CA GLY A 176 -20.67 -14.94 3.40
C GLY A 176 -19.26 -14.56 2.92
N GLY A 177 -18.35 -15.53 2.78
CA GLY A 177 -16.99 -15.35 2.27
C GLY A 177 -16.16 -16.61 2.48
N ARG A 178 -14.84 -16.49 2.24
CA ARG A 178 -13.84 -17.52 2.60
C ARG A 178 -12.57 -16.86 3.08
N CYS A 179 -12.04 -17.34 4.19
CA CYS A 179 -10.74 -16.94 4.69
C CYS A 179 -9.67 -17.95 4.30
N GLN A 180 -8.41 -17.50 4.25
CA GLN A 180 -7.29 -18.40 4.03
C GLN A 180 -6.80 -18.98 5.35
N ILE A 181 -6.32 -20.22 5.34
CA ILE A 181 -5.75 -20.89 6.51
C ILE A 181 -4.26 -21.11 6.30
N LEU A 182 -3.45 -20.48 7.14
CA LEU A 182 -2.02 -20.73 7.22
C LEU A 182 -1.77 -21.82 8.28
N VAL A 183 -1.29 -22.99 7.85
CA VAL A 183 -0.83 -24.06 8.75
C VAL A 183 0.66 -24.32 8.51
N PRO A 184 1.53 -24.22 9.53
CA PRO A 184 2.88 -24.73 9.46
C PRO A 184 2.82 -26.25 9.42
N ALA A 185 3.17 -26.84 8.28
CA ALA A 185 3.77 -28.17 8.27
C ALA A 185 5.23 -27.97 7.85
N ALA A 186 6.12 -28.88 8.22
CA ALA A 186 7.45 -28.93 7.62
C ALA A 186 7.26 -29.08 6.10
N ARG A 187 7.25 -27.96 5.37
CA ARG A 187 6.94 -27.92 3.94
C ARG A 187 8.17 -27.46 3.19
N GLY A 188 8.50 -28.26 2.19
CA GLY A 188 9.30 -27.81 1.09
C GLY A 188 8.46 -27.37 -0.10
N THR A 189 9.07 -26.61 -0.98
CA THR A 189 8.48 -26.10 -2.22
C THR A 189 9.22 -26.71 -3.40
N VAL A 190 8.51 -26.92 -4.52
CA VAL A 190 9.13 -27.11 -5.83
C VAL A 190 8.94 -25.84 -6.64
N THR A 191 10.03 -25.29 -7.20
CA THR A 191 10.02 -24.12 -8.10
C THR A 191 10.89 -24.42 -9.34
N GLY A 192 11.04 -23.46 -10.27
CA GLY A 192 11.86 -23.64 -11.48
C GLY A 192 11.17 -24.40 -12.62
N ILE A 193 9.85 -24.59 -12.55
CA ILE A 193 9.06 -25.26 -13.59
C ILE A 193 8.65 -24.23 -14.66
N GLN A 194 9.55 -23.98 -15.62
CA GLN A 194 9.45 -22.80 -16.50
C GLN A 194 9.59 -23.09 -18.00
N LYS A 195 10.18 -24.22 -18.39
CA LYS A 195 10.42 -24.51 -19.81
C LYS A 195 9.16 -25.07 -20.47
N PRO A 196 8.78 -24.62 -21.69
CA PRO A 196 7.78 -25.31 -22.49
C PRO A 196 8.13 -26.79 -22.62
N GLY A 197 7.19 -27.67 -22.29
CA GLY A 197 7.38 -29.12 -22.24
C GLY A 197 7.91 -29.67 -20.90
N HIS A 198 8.33 -28.83 -19.94
CA HIS A 198 8.70 -29.29 -18.60
C HIS A 198 7.47 -29.77 -17.85
N TRP A 199 7.54 -30.96 -17.26
CA TRP A 199 6.47 -31.51 -16.44
C TRP A 199 6.96 -32.15 -15.14
N LEU A 200 6.06 -32.16 -14.15
CA LEU A 200 6.18 -32.91 -12.91
C LEU A 200 5.03 -33.90 -12.78
N GLU A 201 5.31 -35.08 -12.22
CA GLU A 201 4.32 -36.14 -11.98
C GLU A 201 4.36 -36.67 -10.55
N TRP A 202 3.16 -36.90 -10.00
CA TRP A 202 2.94 -37.47 -8.67
C TRP A 202 2.11 -38.75 -8.77
N THR A 203 2.39 -39.68 -7.86
CA THR A 203 1.50 -40.81 -7.57
C THR A 203 0.49 -40.39 -6.48
N VAL A 204 -0.79 -40.64 -6.72
CA VAL A 204 -1.89 -40.33 -5.78
C VAL A 204 -2.66 -41.61 -5.47
N GLU A 205 -2.68 -42.01 -4.19
CA GLU A 205 -3.44 -43.16 -3.69
C GLU A 205 -4.87 -42.73 -3.32
N ALA A 206 -5.84 -43.08 -4.16
CA ALA A 206 -7.23 -42.73 -3.94
C ALA A 206 -7.98 -43.86 -3.21
N PRO A 207 -8.63 -43.59 -2.07
CA PRO A 207 -9.32 -44.61 -1.26
C PRO A 207 -10.58 -45.16 -1.93
N ALA A 208 -11.12 -44.46 -2.92
CA ALA A 208 -12.30 -44.86 -3.69
C ALA A 208 -12.24 -44.25 -5.11
N PRO A 209 -12.85 -44.88 -6.13
CA PRO A 209 -12.98 -44.27 -7.44
C PRO A 209 -13.98 -43.12 -7.38
N GLY A 210 -13.74 -42.03 -8.12
CA GLY A 210 -14.69 -40.92 -8.16
C GLY A 210 -14.14 -39.60 -8.66
N ARG A 211 -14.97 -38.55 -8.56
CA ARG A 211 -14.59 -37.17 -8.84
C ARG A 211 -13.97 -36.57 -7.58
N TYR A 212 -12.78 -36.01 -7.68
CA TYR A 212 -12.08 -35.33 -6.60
C TYR A 212 -11.91 -33.86 -6.97
N GLN A 213 -12.24 -32.96 -6.05
CA GLN A 213 -11.79 -31.57 -6.18
C GLN A 213 -10.30 -31.51 -5.83
N VAL A 214 -9.57 -30.66 -6.54
CA VAL A 214 -8.13 -30.47 -6.32
C VAL A 214 -7.90 -29.04 -5.85
N GLU A 215 -7.35 -28.90 -4.66
CA GLU A 215 -6.88 -27.64 -4.10
C GLU A 215 -5.35 -27.58 -4.20
N LEU A 216 -4.83 -26.49 -4.75
CA LEU A 216 -3.41 -26.25 -4.97
C LEU A 216 -2.92 -25.22 -3.96
N HIS A 217 -1.81 -25.49 -3.27
CA HIS A 217 -1.00 -24.45 -2.62
C HIS A 217 0.20 -24.16 -3.51
N TYR A 218 0.09 -23.11 -4.33
CA TYR A 218 0.94 -22.84 -5.47
C TYR A 218 1.48 -21.42 -5.47
N MET A 219 2.54 -21.17 -6.23
CA MET A 219 2.96 -19.84 -6.62
C MET A 219 3.03 -19.76 -8.16
N SER A 220 2.71 -18.61 -8.71
CA SER A 220 2.91 -18.29 -10.13
C SER A 220 3.35 -16.83 -10.22
N ASP A 221 4.60 -16.57 -10.63
CA ASP A 221 5.14 -15.21 -10.74
C ASP A 221 5.09 -14.65 -12.18
N GLY A 222 4.34 -15.34 -13.03
CA GLY A 222 3.89 -14.86 -14.33
C GLY A 222 2.70 -15.69 -14.84
N TYR A 223 2.32 -15.43 -16.08
CA TYR A 223 1.24 -16.13 -16.78
C TYR A 223 1.69 -17.47 -17.38
N VAL A 224 1.98 -18.45 -16.52
CA VAL A 224 2.46 -19.77 -16.96
C VAL A 224 1.29 -20.58 -17.52
N ARG A 225 1.26 -20.81 -18.83
CA ARG A 225 0.29 -21.72 -19.47
C ARG A 225 0.61 -23.17 -19.16
N GLN A 226 -0.39 -23.91 -18.69
CA GLN A 226 -0.23 -25.26 -18.18
C GLN A 226 -1.36 -26.18 -18.64
N LYS A 227 -1.10 -27.48 -18.58
CA LYS A 227 -2.11 -28.52 -18.64
C LYS A 227 -1.99 -29.48 -17.47
N LEU A 228 -3.12 -30.04 -17.06
CA LEU A 228 -3.21 -31.11 -16.07
C LEU A 228 -3.68 -32.41 -16.75
N GLU A 229 -2.98 -33.50 -16.47
CA GLU A 229 -3.29 -34.84 -16.96
C GLU A 229 -3.45 -35.81 -15.78
N VAL A 230 -4.42 -36.72 -15.90
CA VAL A 230 -4.68 -37.80 -14.93
C VAL A 230 -4.58 -39.13 -15.66
N ASN A 231 -3.76 -40.05 -15.17
CA ASN A 231 -3.55 -41.37 -15.78
C ASN A 231 -3.25 -41.28 -17.29
N GLY A 232 -2.44 -40.29 -17.67
CA GLY A 232 -2.03 -40.03 -19.06
C GLY A 232 -3.10 -39.39 -19.95
N LYS A 233 -4.24 -38.94 -19.41
CA LYS A 233 -5.31 -38.27 -20.17
C LYS A 233 -5.47 -36.82 -19.73
N PRO A 234 -5.57 -35.84 -20.65
CA PRO A 234 -5.86 -34.45 -20.31
C PRO A 234 -7.18 -34.31 -19.55
N VAL A 235 -7.20 -33.44 -18.56
CA VAL A 235 -8.43 -33.07 -17.84
C VAL A 235 -9.15 -31.99 -18.62
N GLU A 236 -10.40 -32.24 -19.02
CA GLU A 236 -11.24 -31.27 -19.72
C GLU A 236 -11.36 -29.96 -18.92
N GLY A 237 -11.22 -28.81 -19.56
CA GLY A 237 -11.18 -27.49 -18.90
C GLY A 237 -9.88 -27.16 -18.17
N LEU A 238 -8.90 -28.08 -18.15
CA LEU A 238 -7.53 -27.87 -17.66
C LEU A 238 -6.49 -28.33 -18.69
N ALA A 239 -6.87 -28.36 -19.96
CA ALA A 239 -5.99 -28.72 -21.08
C ALA A 239 -5.09 -27.56 -21.54
N ASP A 240 -5.46 -26.33 -21.18
CA ASP A 240 -4.70 -25.10 -21.38
C ASP A 240 -5.26 -24.02 -20.45
N TYR A 241 -4.52 -23.69 -19.41
CA TYR A 241 -4.95 -22.70 -18.45
C TYR A 241 -3.78 -21.97 -17.83
N ILE A 242 -4.09 -20.80 -17.28
CA ILE A 242 -3.13 -20.00 -16.52
C ILE A 242 -3.65 -19.90 -15.09
N LEU A 243 -2.82 -20.33 -14.14
CA LEU A 243 -3.11 -20.12 -12.73
C LEU A 243 -3.07 -18.61 -12.42
N PRO A 244 -3.94 -18.12 -11.51
CA PRO A 244 -3.86 -16.74 -11.07
C PRO A 244 -2.47 -16.40 -10.55
N TYR A 245 -1.95 -15.24 -10.99
CA TYR A 245 -0.67 -14.69 -10.55
C TYR A 245 -0.66 -14.52 -9.04
N THR A 246 0.35 -15.06 -8.36
CA THR A 246 0.51 -14.99 -6.90
C THR A 246 1.62 -14.04 -6.47
N GLY A 247 2.34 -13.43 -7.43
CA GLY A 247 3.40 -12.48 -7.14
C GLY A 247 4.82 -12.87 -7.55
N ASP A 248 5.65 -13.36 -6.62
CA ASP A 248 7.02 -13.85 -6.88
C ASP A 248 7.21 -15.23 -6.22
N GLU A 249 8.35 -15.90 -6.45
CA GLU A 249 8.72 -17.23 -5.90
C GLU A 249 8.44 -17.45 -4.40
N SER A 250 8.25 -16.38 -3.62
CA SER A 250 7.98 -16.45 -2.17
C SER A 250 6.54 -16.17 -1.75
N HIS A 251 5.58 -16.00 -2.68
CA HIS A 251 4.16 -15.80 -2.36
C HIS A 251 3.33 -16.94 -2.91
N TRP A 252 2.63 -17.59 -1.99
CA TRP A 252 1.90 -18.82 -2.22
C TRP A 252 0.41 -18.57 -1.99
N ALA A 253 -0.42 -19.05 -2.91
CA ALA A 253 -1.87 -18.99 -2.83
C ALA A 253 -2.44 -20.41 -2.69
N LEU A 254 -3.56 -20.52 -1.99
CA LEU A 254 -4.36 -21.74 -1.93
C LEU A 254 -5.59 -21.58 -2.84
N GLY A 255 -5.84 -22.47 -3.78
CA GLY A 255 -7.04 -22.40 -4.60
C GLY A 255 -7.46 -23.71 -5.23
N VAL A 256 -8.76 -23.85 -5.41
CA VAL A 256 -9.43 -25.03 -5.94
C VAL A 256 -9.55 -24.90 -7.45
N LEU A 257 -9.11 -25.90 -8.19
CA LEU A 257 -9.31 -25.95 -9.64
C LEU A 257 -10.81 -25.96 -9.97
N PRO A 258 -11.26 -25.20 -10.98
CA PRO A 258 -12.68 -25.06 -11.32
C PRO A 258 -13.29 -26.35 -11.87
N VAL A 259 -12.46 -27.32 -12.27
CA VAL A 259 -12.88 -28.62 -12.76
C VAL A 259 -12.32 -29.72 -11.86
N PRO A 260 -13.15 -30.69 -11.43
CA PRO A 260 -12.65 -31.81 -10.64
C PRO A 260 -11.94 -32.84 -11.51
N VAL A 261 -11.01 -33.58 -10.91
CA VAL A 261 -10.33 -34.70 -11.55
C VAL A 261 -11.05 -36.02 -11.27
N ARG A 262 -10.95 -37.00 -12.16
CA ARG A 262 -11.49 -38.35 -11.94
C ARG A 262 -10.36 -39.31 -11.60
N LEU A 263 -10.41 -39.91 -10.40
CA LEU A 263 -9.43 -40.90 -9.95
C LEU A 263 -10.07 -42.30 -9.91
N SER A 264 -9.30 -43.32 -10.29
CA SER A 264 -9.61 -44.73 -10.02
C SER A 264 -9.31 -45.07 -8.57
N SER A 265 -9.85 -46.16 -8.04
CA SER A 265 -9.42 -46.67 -6.72
C SER A 265 -7.96 -47.11 -6.76
N GLY A 266 -7.21 -46.84 -5.69
CA GLY A 266 -5.78 -47.16 -5.60
C GLY A 266 -4.91 -46.13 -6.31
N THR A 267 -3.83 -46.60 -6.92
CA THR A 267 -2.78 -45.77 -7.50
C THR A 267 -3.23 -45.03 -8.76
N ASN A 268 -3.05 -43.72 -8.80
CA ASN A 268 -3.25 -42.86 -9.97
C ASN A 268 -2.01 -42.01 -10.23
N THR A 269 -1.82 -41.54 -11.46
CA THR A 269 -0.82 -40.54 -11.79
C THR A 269 -1.47 -39.18 -12.07
N LEU A 270 -0.84 -38.12 -11.56
CA LEU A 270 -1.21 -36.74 -11.86
C LEU A 270 0.01 -36.02 -12.42
N ARG A 271 -0.11 -35.46 -13.62
CA ARG A 271 0.98 -34.76 -14.32
C ARG A 271 0.59 -33.33 -14.62
N LEU A 272 1.46 -32.39 -14.23
CA LEU A 272 1.35 -30.98 -14.57
C LEU A 272 2.43 -30.64 -15.60
N THR A 273 2.04 -30.12 -16.77
CA THR A 273 2.97 -29.79 -17.86
C THR A 273 2.87 -28.32 -18.23
N VAL A 274 4.01 -27.64 -18.41
CA VAL A 274 4.09 -26.29 -18.97
C VAL A 274 3.97 -26.35 -20.49
N LEU A 275 3.02 -25.63 -21.08
CA LEU A 275 2.72 -25.73 -22.51
C LEU A 275 3.62 -24.83 -23.38
N ALA A 276 3.56 -23.51 -23.20
CA ALA A 276 4.42 -22.52 -23.87
C ALA A 276 4.18 -21.12 -23.29
N GLY A 277 5.15 -20.21 -23.41
CA GLY A 277 4.93 -18.76 -23.27
C GLY A 277 4.60 -18.14 -24.63
N THR A 278 3.64 -17.21 -24.69
CA THR A 278 3.17 -16.58 -25.95
C THR A 278 4.28 -15.77 -26.66
N ARG A 279 4.35 -15.83 -27.99
CA ARG A 279 5.36 -15.12 -28.82
C ARG A 279 4.85 -13.84 -29.48
N LYS A 280 5.77 -12.87 -29.52
CA LYS A 280 6.02 -11.75 -30.46
C LYS A 280 5.00 -10.61 -30.66
N GLU A 281 3.73 -10.73 -30.27
CA GLU A 281 2.77 -9.60 -30.32
C GLU A 281 1.94 -9.42 -29.03
N VAL A 282 2.39 -10.08 -27.96
CA VAL A 282 1.90 -10.09 -26.58
C VAL A 282 3.15 -10.00 -25.68
N PRO A 283 3.12 -9.33 -24.51
CA PRO A 283 4.27 -9.27 -23.61
C PRO A 283 4.86 -10.66 -23.37
N THR A 284 6.19 -10.80 -23.48
CA THR A 284 6.91 -12.01 -23.08
C THR A 284 6.58 -12.31 -21.63
N VAL A 285 5.95 -13.46 -21.38
CA VAL A 285 5.70 -13.92 -20.01
C VAL A 285 6.97 -14.57 -19.49
N ASP A 286 7.73 -13.85 -18.67
CA ASP A 286 8.74 -14.44 -17.80
C ASP A 286 8.04 -14.81 -16.49
N GLY A 287 7.94 -16.11 -16.19
CA GLY A 287 7.38 -16.57 -14.93
C GLY A 287 7.66 -18.04 -14.62
N VAL A 288 7.96 -18.31 -13.36
CA VAL A 288 8.10 -19.58 -12.68
C VAL A 288 6.77 -19.95 -12.01
N MET A 289 6.36 -21.20 -12.19
CA MET A 289 5.38 -21.82 -11.31
C MET A 289 6.08 -22.65 -10.24
N GLY A 290 5.50 -22.59 -9.05
CA GLY A 290 5.88 -23.43 -7.93
C GLY A 290 4.66 -24.07 -7.29
N LEU A 291 4.90 -25.23 -6.70
CA LEU A 291 3.89 -25.99 -5.95
C LEU A 291 4.48 -26.38 -4.60
N SER A 292 3.65 -26.43 -3.56
CA SER A 292 4.09 -26.87 -2.23
C SER A 292 3.17 -27.93 -1.63
N ALA A 293 1.89 -27.93 -2.02
CA ALA A 293 1.00 -29.05 -1.75
C ALA A 293 -0.17 -29.11 -2.75
N MET A 294 -0.72 -30.31 -2.92
CA MET A 294 -2.04 -30.55 -3.51
C MET A 294 -2.91 -31.28 -2.50
N ARG A 295 -4.19 -30.95 -2.48
CA ARG A 295 -5.17 -31.57 -1.60
C ARG A 295 -6.35 -32.06 -2.42
N PHE A 296 -6.73 -33.33 -2.20
CA PHE A 296 -7.82 -33.99 -2.90
C PHE A 296 -8.95 -34.31 -1.94
N SER A 297 -10.15 -33.89 -2.29
CA SER A 297 -11.38 -34.19 -1.55
C SER A 297 -12.39 -34.87 -2.48
N LEU A 298 -12.89 -36.03 -2.08
CA LEU A 298 -13.89 -36.77 -2.84
C LEU A 298 -15.21 -35.98 -2.90
N LEU A 299 -15.71 -35.77 -4.11
CA LEU A 299 -16.99 -35.11 -4.37
C LEU A 299 -18.10 -36.14 -4.51
N ARG A 300 -19.31 -35.78 -4.09
CA ARG A 300 -20.51 -36.56 -4.41
C ARG A 300 -20.81 -36.46 -5.91
N GLU A 301 -21.58 -37.42 -6.42
CA GLU A 301 -22.05 -37.37 -7.80
C GLU A 301 -22.84 -36.07 -8.07
N GLY A 302 -22.62 -35.46 -9.24
CA GLY A 302 -23.19 -34.15 -9.58
C GLY A 302 -22.63 -32.93 -8.83
N GLN A 303 -21.91 -33.09 -7.72
CA GLN A 303 -21.38 -31.97 -6.94
C GLN A 303 -20.25 -31.25 -7.71
N PRO A 304 -20.30 -29.90 -7.88
CA PRO A 304 -19.18 -29.15 -8.45
C PRO A 304 -18.08 -28.95 -7.41
N PRO A 305 -16.82 -28.66 -7.82
CA PRO A 305 -15.83 -28.10 -6.93
C PRO A 305 -16.40 -26.90 -6.18
N SER A 306 -16.04 -26.75 -4.92
CA SER A 306 -16.51 -25.65 -4.08
C SER A 306 -15.35 -25.18 -3.22
N GLY A 307 -15.13 -23.88 -3.17
CA GLY A 307 -13.79 -23.46 -2.81
C GLY A 307 -13.54 -21.98 -2.92
N ASN A 308 -12.29 -21.64 -2.65
CA ASN A 308 -11.62 -20.59 -3.40
C ASN A 308 -11.42 -21.08 -4.85
N ILE A 309 -12.47 -21.06 -5.66
CA ILE A 309 -12.38 -21.53 -7.05
C ILE A 309 -11.48 -20.57 -7.83
N LEU A 310 -10.41 -21.10 -8.41
CA LEU A 310 -9.47 -20.31 -9.19
C LEU A 310 -10.14 -19.82 -10.48
N ALA A 311 -10.15 -18.50 -10.67
CA ALA A 311 -10.54 -17.86 -11.92
C ALA A 311 -9.38 -18.01 -12.91
N LEU A 312 -9.39 -19.12 -13.66
CA LEU A 312 -8.35 -19.40 -14.65
C LEU A 312 -8.48 -18.42 -15.81
N ILE A 313 -7.37 -17.83 -16.21
CA ILE A 313 -7.35 -16.85 -17.30
C ILE A 313 -7.14 -17.58 -18.62
N ALA A 314 -7.97 -17.28 -19.61
CA ALA A 314 -7.72 -17.62 -21.01
C ALA A 314 -6.93 -16.49 -21.69
N GLU A 315 -6.12 -16.82 -22.70
CA GLU A 315 -5.19 -15.89 -23.35
C GLU A 315 -5.85 -14.58 -23.88
N GLY A 316 -7.13 -14.64 -24.29
CA GLY A 316 -7.86 -13.50 -24.88
C GLY A 316 -8.24 -12.37 -23.91
N GLU A 317 -8.31 -12.62 -22.60
CA GLU A 317 -8.86 -11.67 -21.61
C GLU A 317 -7.83 -10.64 -21.09
N LEU A 318 -6.55 -10.80 -21.42
CA LEU A 318 -5.47 -9.93 -20.94
C LEU A 318 -5.41 -8.54 -21.59
N ARG A 319 -6.31 -8.22 -22.54
CA ARG A 319 -6.13 -7.08 -23.48
C ARG A 319 -7.00 -5.82 -23.26
N GLY A 320 -7.90 -5.71 -22.26
CA GLY A 320 -8.79 -4.53 -22.19
C GLY A 320 -9.41 -4.12 -20.83
N ARG A 321 -8.84 -3.12 -20.14
CA ARG A 321 -9.57 -2.31 -19.13
C ARG A 321 -9.33 -0.81 -19.35
N ASP A 322 -10.41 -0.02 -19.42
CA ASP A 322 -10.40 1.44 -19.66
C ASP A 322 -10.07 2.26 -18.39
N ARG A 323 -9.37 3.40 -18.56
CA ARG A 323 -9.11 4.40 -17.50
C ARG A 323 -10.13 5.56 -17.58
N PRO A 324 -10.58 6.12 -16.44
CA PRO A 324 -11.46 7.29 -16.44
C PRO A 324 -10.79 8.54 -17.04
N GLN A 325 -11.60 9.50 -17.50
CA GLN A 325 -11.10 10.74 -18.11
C GLN A 325 -10.48 11.71 -17.06
N PRO A 326 -9.37 12.40 -17.38
CA PRO A 326 -8.63 13.22 -16.42
C PRO A 326 -9.28 14.59 -16.15
N THR A 327 -9.21 15.06 -14.90
CA THR A 327 -9.61 16.40 -14.45
C THR A 327 -8.64 17.47 -14.99
N PRO A 328 -9.09 18.73 -15.24
CA PRO A 328 -8.19 19.83 -15.57
C PRO A 328 -7.10 20.03 -14.50
N VAL A 329 -5.87 20.29 -14.92
CA VAL A 329 -4.70 20.48 -14.04
C VAL A 329 -4.71 21.85 -13.35
N ALA A 330 -4.08 21.97 -12.18
CA ALA A 330 -3.98 23.26 -11.50
C ALA A 330 -3.10 24.25 -12.26
N GLN A 331 -3.61 25.46 -12.46
CA GLN A 331 -2.79 26.58 -12.94
C GLN A 331 -1.96 27.19 -11.81
N THR A 332 -0.76 27.65 -12.15
CA THR A 332 0.02 28.51 -11.25
C THR A 332 -0.50 29.93 -11.29
N GLY A 333 -0.19 30.71 -10.26
CA GLY A 333 -0.48 32.13 -10.24
C GLY A 333 0.21 32.93 -11.35
N PRO A 334 -0.07 34.25 -11.42
CA PRO A 334 0.44 35.11 -12.48
C PRO A 334 1.96 35.18 -12.46
N ALA A 335 2.57 35.25 -13.65
CA ALA A 335 4.00 35.36 -13.80
C ALA A 335 4.52 36.71 -13.32
N LEU A 336 5.75 36.73 -12.77
CA LEU A 336 6.42 37.98 -12.41
C LEU A 336 6.73 38.77 -13.68
N VAL A 337 6.13 39.94 -13.81
CA VAL A 337 6.43 40.88 -14.89
C VAL A 337 7.74 41.59 -14.56
N ALA A 338 8.76 41.40 -15.39
CA ALA A 338 10.03 42.11 -15.26
C ALA A 338 9.78 43.62 -15.51
N PRO A 339 10.00 44.49 -14.52
CA PRO A 339 9.75 45.90 -14.71
C PRO A 339 10.87 46.56 -15.52
N VAL A 340 10.52 47.61 -16.27
CA VAL A 340 11.50 48.47 -16.94
C VAL A 340 12.27 49.24 -15.87
N ASN A 341 13.60 49.25 -15.94
CA ASN A 341 14.49 49.84 -14.91
C ASN A 341 14.28 49.21 -13.53
N ALA A 342 14.31 47.88 -13.47
CA ALA A 342 14.22 47.13 -12.23
C ALA A 342 15.28 47.58 -11.21
N ILE A 343 14.84 47.80 -9.98
CA ILE A 343 15.70 48.07 -8.82
C ILE A 343 16.37 46.75 -8.42
N ASP A 344 17.69 46.79 -8.22
CA ASP A 344 18.44 45.65 -7.69
C ASP A 344 18.05 45.40 -6.23
N LEU A 345 17.31 44.33 -5.97
CA LEU A 345 16.88 43.92 -4.63
C LEU A 345 18.01 43.21 -3.89
N LYS A 346 19.12 43.91 -3.74
CA LYS A 346 20.28 43.49 -2.97
C LYS A 346 20.48 44.48 -1.82
N GLU A 347 20.74 43.98 -0.62
CA GLU A 347 21.01 44.86 0.52
C GLU A 347 22.14 45.84 0.21
N LYS A 348 21.93 47.11 0.59
CA LYS A 348 22.80 48.27 0.32
C LYS A 348 22.81 48.74 -1.13
N ALA A 349 22.01 48.16 -2.03
CA ALA A 349 21.79 48.75 -3.34
C ALA A 349 21.15 50.14 -3.20
N GLU A 350 21.57 51.07 -4.05
CA GLU A 350 21.11 52.46 -4.03
C GLU A 350 20.51 52.82 -5.38
N PHE A 351 19.45 53.59 -5.37
CA PHE A 351 18.81 54.13 -6.57
C PHE A 351 18.20 55.50 -6.28
N MET A 352 17.85 56.22 -7.34
CA MET A 352 17.27 57.56 -7.23
C MET A 352 15.77 57.52 -7.48
N LEU A 353 14.99 58.16 -6.61
CA LEU A 353 13.63 58.58 -6.89
C LEU A 353 13.61 60.11 -6.95
N GLY A 354 13.47 60.66 -8.15
CA GLY A 354 13.68 62.08 -8.40
C GLY A 354 15.09 62.53 -7.98
N ARG A 355 15.18 63.34 -6.93
CA ARG A 355 16.44 63.84 -6.36
C ARG A 355 16.85 63.15 -5.06
N GLN A 356 16.01 62.25 -4.54
CA GLN A 356 16.26 61.55 -3.29
C GLN A 356 16.93 60.22 -3.54
N LYS A 357 17.86 59.88 -2.65
CA LYS A 357 18.58 58.61 -2.69
C LYS A 357 17.87 57.60 -1.81
N VAL A 358 17.40 56.51 -2.41
CA VAL A 358 16.81 55.38 -1.69
C VAL A 358 17.85 54.27 -1.54
N THR A 359 17.93 53.67 -0.36
CA THR A 359 18.77 52.49 -0.11
C THR A 359 17.90 51.28 0.21
N VAL A 360 18.20 50.13 -0.38
CA VAL A 360 17.60 48.84 0.00
C VAL A 360 18.23 48.39 1.33
N ALA A 361 17.52 48.59 2.43
CA ALA A 361 17.99 48.24 3.78
C ALA A 361 17.90 46.73 4.04
N LYS A 362 16.85 46.07 3.52
CA LYS A 362 16.64 44.62 3.59
C LYS A 362 15.97 44.13 2.32
N ALA A 363 16.40 42.99 1.80
CA ALA A 363 15.72 42.29 0.71
C ALA A 363 15.71 40.79 1.02
N ASP A 364 14.65 40.34 1.67
CA ASP A 364 14.42 38.93 1.98
C ASP A 364 13.30 38.39 1.07
N VAL A 365 13.68 38.10 -0.17
CA VAL A 365 12.78 37.67 -1.25
C VAL A 365 13.37 36.43 -1.91
N LEU A 366 12.55 35.41 -2.14
CA LEU A 366 13.00 34.21 -2.87
C LEU A 366 13.06 34.50 -4.38
N PRO A 367 14.03 33.92 -5.10
CA PRO A 367 14.16 34.15 -6.54
C PRO A 367 12.94 33.62 -7.31
N TYR A 368 12.57 34.32 -8.38
CA TYR A 368 11.58 33.83 -9.34
C TYR A 368 12.28 33.00 -10.42
N VAL A 369 12.34 31.69 -10.21
CA VAL A 369 13.06 30.76 -11.10
C VAL A 369 12.08 30.16 -12.13
N LYS A 370 11.86 30.87 -13.23
CA LYS A 370 11.08 30.40 -14.37
C LYS A 370 11.99 29.91 -15.49
N ASN A 371 11.89 28.63 -15.82
CA ASN A 371 12.67 27.96 -16.84
C ASN A 371 11.92 26.72 -17.41
N THR A 372 12.53 26.07 -18.41
CA THR A 372 11.97 24.90 -19.10
C THR A 372 11.71 23.70 -18.19
N PHE A 373 12.35 23.60 -17.01
CA PHE A 373 12.07 22.54 -16.04
C PHE A 373 10.87 22.90 -15.17
N SER A 374 10.80 24.12 -14.64
CA SER A 374 9.62 24.61 -13.91
C SER A 374 8.33 24.55 -14.76
N ASP A 375 8.45 24.79 -16.08
CA ASP A 375 7.33 24.72 -17.03
C ASP A 375 6.82 23.31 -17.30
N ARG A 376 7.62 22.27 -17.01
CA ARG A 376 7.16 20.88 -17.15
C ARG A 376 6.23 20.47 -16.02
N HIS A 377 6.27 21.17 -14.88
CA HIS A 377 5.57 20.74 -13.67
C HIS A 377 4.06 20.91 -13.81
N VAL A 378 3.34 19.81 -13.57
CA VAL A 378 1.88 19.74 -13.58
C VAL A 378 1.39 19.42 -12.17
N PHE A 379 0.56 20.29 -11.62
CA PHE A 379 0.12 20.19 -10.24
C PHE A 379 -1.31 19.66 -10.13
N GLU A 380 -1.58 18.98 -9.00
CA GLU A 380 -2.91 18.49 -8.66
C GLU A 380 -3.90 19.65 -8.46
N ASN A 381 -5.12 19.46 -8.94
CA ASN A 381 -6.19 20.44 -8.85
C ASN A 381 -6.95 20.29 -7.52
N ARG A 382 -7.10 21.41 -6.79
CA ARG A 382 -7.85 21.49 -5.54
C ARG A 382 -9.28 20.95 -5.67
N ASP A 383 -9.92 21.18 -6.81
CA ASP A 383 -11.31 20.81 -7.05
C ASP A 383 -11.47 19.37 -7.55
N ASN A 384 -10.39 18.57 -7.62
CA ASN A 384 -10.49 17.16 -7.93
C ASN A 384 -11.33 16.44 -6.85
N PRO A 385 -12.53 15.91 -7.17
CA PRO A 385 -13.42 15.32 -6.17
C PRO A 385 -12.80 14.09 -5.51
N ARG A 386 -11.92 13.36 -6.21
CA ARG A 386 -11.19 12.21 -5.64
C ARG A 386 -10.19 12.64 -4.60
N LEU A 387 -9.60 13.83 -4.75
CA LEU A 387 -8.66 14.42 -3.80
C LEU A 387 -9.38 14.87 -2.52
N VAL A 388 -10.51 15.57 -2.68
CA VAL A 388 -11.36 16.02 -1.56
C VAL A 388 -11.86 14.82 -0.76
N ALA A 389 -12.43 13.82 -1.43
CA ALA A 389 -12.92 12.61 -0.77
C ALA A 389 -11.80 11.82 -0.08
N PHE A 390 -10.56 11.86 -0.58
CA PHE A 390 -9.42 11.16 0.04
C PHE A 390 -9.07 11.81 1.39
N ARG A 391 -9.01 13.15 1.43
CA ARG A 391 -8.79 13.91 2.67
C ARG A 391 -9.85 13.63 3.72
N GLU A 392 -11.12 13.62 3.31
CA GLU A 392 -12.27 13.37 4.19
C GLU A 392 -12.30 11.93 4.72
N LYS A 393 -12.18 10.93 3.84
CA LYS A 393 -12.22 9.49 4.21
C LYS A 393 -11.14 9.14 5.24
N TYR A 394 -9.92 9.65 5.05
CA TYR A 394 -8.79 9.35 5.92
C TYR A 394 -8.56 10.38 7.04
N GLN A 395 -9.47 11.37 7.18
CA GLN A 395 -9.44 12.40 8.21
C GLN A 395 -8.07 13.08 8.34
N LEU A 396 -7.45 13.44 7.20
CA LEU A 396 -6.05 13.90 7.18
C LEU A 396 -5.82 15.19 7.96
N ASP A 397 -6.84 16.04 8.12
CA ASP A 397 -6.78 17.19 9.03
C ASP A 397 -6.49 16.79 10.47
N LYS A 398 -7.11 15.71 10.97
CA LYS A 398 -6.87 15.21 12.33
C LYS A 398 -5.50 14.54 12.46
N VAL A 399 -5.01 13.90 11.40
CA VAL A 399 -3.68 13.28 11.36
C VAL A 399 -2.60 14.34 11.62
N VAL A 400 -2.73 15.51 10.99
CA VAL A 400 -1.71 16.55 11.07
C VAL A 400 -1.93 17.54 12.20
N ALA A 401 -3.17 17.70 12.70
CA ALA A 401 -3.53 18.67 13.75
C ALA A 401 -2.61 18.71 15.00
N PRO A 402 -2.05 17.58 15.49
CA PRO A 402 -1.12 17.61 16.62
C PRO A 402 0.23 18.30 16.34
N GLY A 403 0.57 18.52 15.07
CA GLY A 403 1.84 19.14 14.67
C GLY A 403 1.90 20.61 15.07
N ARG A 404 2.96 20.98 15.80
CA ARG A 404 3.18 22.33 16.33
C ARG A 404 3.42 23.41 15.26
N ASP A 405 4.02 23.01 14.16
CA ASP A 405 4.33 23.87 13.01
C ASP A 405 4.09 23.10 11.70
N GLU A 406 4.21 23.79 10.56
CA GLU A 406 3.98 23.20 9.24
C GLU A 406 4.87 21.98 8.99
N PHE A 407 6.14 22.04 9.39
CA PHE A 407 7.07 20.94 9.18
C PHE A 407 6.69 19.71 10.00
N GLU A 408 6.29 19.88 11.27
CA GLU A 408 5.82 18.78 12.11
C GLU A 408 4.51 18.18 11.60
N GLN A 409 3.62 19.01 11.06
CA GLN A 409 2.41 18.55 10.36
C GLN A 409 2.77 17.67 9.15
N GLN A 410 3.78 18.05 8.35
CA GLN A 410 4.26 17.25 7.23
C GLN A 410 4.93 15.94 7.69
N LEU A 411 5.69 15.96 8.80
CA LEU A 411 6.27 14.75 9.40
C LEU A 411 5.20 13.76 9.88
N LEU A 412 4.14 14.26 10.51
CA LEU A 412 3.01 13.44 10.94
C LEU A 412 2.30 12.80 9.74
N LEU A 413 2.13 13.54 8.64
CA LEU A 413 1.56 12.99 7.41
C LEU A 413 2.43 11.88 6.82
N MET A 414 3.75 12.09 6.73
CA MET A 414 4.69 11.06 6.26
C MET A 414 4.64 9.80 7.13
N LYS A 415 4.62 9.98 8.47
CA LYS A 415 4.48 8.87 9.41
C LYS A 415 3.16 8.13 9.22
N TRP A 416 2.06 8.87 9.04
CA TRP A 416 0.75 8.27 8.78
C TRP A 416 0.80 7.34 7.56
N VAL A 417 1.40 7.76 6.44
CA VAL A 417 1.58 6.89 5.26
C VAL A 417 2.42 5.65 5.60
N TYR A 418 3.54 5.82 6.31
CA TYR A 418 4.40 4.70 6.74
C TYR A 418 3.65 3.64 7.56
N ASP A 419 2.72 4.09 8.41
CA ASP A 419 1.96 3.21 9.30
C ASP A 419 0.85 2.44 8.56
N GLN A 420 0.54 2.74 7.30
CA GLN A 420 -0.57 2.10 6.59
C GLN A 420 -0.28 0.67 6.16
N TRP A 421 0.98 0.28 5.96
CA TRP A 421 1.31 -1.08 5.52
C TRP A 421 2.68 -1.53 6.03
N ASP A 422 2.95 -2.81 5.81
CA ASP A 422 4.29 -3.35 5.98
C ASP A 422 5.08 -3.21 4.69
N PHE A 423 6.35 -2.83 4.81
CA PHE A 423 7.21 -2.76 3.64
C PHE A 423 7.34 -4.14 2.99
N GLY A 424 7.15 -4.18 1.69
CA GLY A 424 7.35 -5.38 0.89
C GLY A 424 7.04 -5.10 -0.58
N HIS A 425 7.52 -5.97 -1.46
CA HIS A 425 7.13 -5.90 -2.87
C HIS A 425 5.62 -6.17 -2.96
N GLY A 426 4.85 -5.17 -3.40
CA GLY A 426 3.40 -5.30 -3.56
C GLY A 426 3.05 -6.10 -4.80
N ARG A 427 3.50 -7.36 -4.91
CA ARG A 427 3.68 -8.12 -6.16
C ARG A 427 2.49 -8.10 -7.13
N GLU A 428 1.34 -8.60 -6.72
CA GLU A 428 0.07 -8.60 -7.49
C GLU A 428 -0.45 -7.20 -7.80
N LEU A 429 -0.02 -6.23 -6.99
CA LEU A 429 -0.39 -4.83 -7.07
C LEU A 429 0.83 -3.97 -7.46
N TYR A 430 1.87 -4.55 -8.08
CA TYR A 430 3.15 -3.84 -8.24
C TYR A 430 2.96 -2.64 -9.15
N ASN A 431 2.05 -2.78 -10.12
CA ASN A 431 1.64 -1.74 -11.05
C ASN A 431 0.50 -0.87 -10.52
N LEU A 432 0.05 -1.08 -9.29
CA LEU A 432 -0.93 -0.23 -8.67
C LEU A 432 -0.31 1.15 -8.42
N ARG A 433 -0.91 2.15 -9.03
CA ARG A 433 -0.50 3.56 -8.87
C ARG A 433 -1.54 4.37 -8.12
N ASP A 434 -2.77 3.87 -8.06
CA ASP A 434 -3.90 4.59 -7.51
C ASP A 434 -3.88 4.56 -5.97
N PRO A 435 -3.68 5.71 -5.29
CA PRO A 435 -3.67 5.81 -3.83
C PRO A 435 -4.94 5.27 -3.16
N TRP A 436 -6.11 5.34 -3.80
CA TRP A 436 -7.35 4.82 -3.22
C TRP A 436 -7.28 3.33 -3.02
N TRP A 437 -6.90 2.63 -4.10
CA TRP A 437 -6.77 1.18 -4.08
C TRP A 437 -5.57 0.74 -3.23
N ILE A 438 -4.47 1.50 -3.22
CA ILE A 438 -3.33 1.20 -2.33
C ILE A 438 -3.80 1.13 -0.88
N MET A 439 -4.56 2.13 -0.43
CA MET A 439 -5.08 2.20 0.93
C MET A 439 -6.11 1.10 1.23
N GLU A 440 -6.99 0.78 0.28
CA GLU A 440 -8.00 -0.28 0.44
C GLU A 440 -7.36 -1.67 0.51
N GLU A 441 -6.34 -1.93 -0.31
CA GLU A 441 -5.63 -3.20 -0.30
C GLU A 441 -4.67 -3.32 0.89
N ALA A 442 -4.10 -2.21 1.37
CA ALA A 442 -3.30 -2.20 2.60
C ALA A 442 -4.10 -2.72 3.81
N ALA A 443 -5.39 -2.33 3.89
CA ALA A 443 -6.31 -2.82 4.91
C ALA A 443 -6.58 -4.33 4.84
N LYS A 444 -6.31 -4.97 3.69
CA LYS A 444 -6.52 -6.40 3.42
C LYS A 444 -5.22 -7.21 3.49
N GLU A 445 -4.25 -6.79 4.31
CA GLU A 445 -2.94 -7.43 4.47
C GLU A 445 -1.92 -7.26 3.35
N HIS A 446 -2.25 -6.51 2.29
CA HIS A 446 -1.28 -6.27 1.23
C HIS A 446 -0.14 -5.36 1.73
N LYS A 447 1.06 -5.66 1.22
CA LYS A 447 2.30 -4.94 1.50
C LYS A 447 2.63 -4.05 0.33
N PHE A 448 3.33 -2.95 0.62
CA PHE A 448 3.72 -2.02 -0.42
C PHE A 448 5.16 -1.51 -0.25
N GLN A 449 5.72 -1.08 -1.37
CA GLN A 449 7.07 -0.56 -1.50
C GLN A 449 7.07 0.93 -1.84
N CYS A 450 8.26 1.49 -1.99
CA CYS A 450 8.51 2.92 -2.07
C CYS A 450 7.66 3.71 -3.06
N MET A 451 7.39 3.18 -4.25
CA MET A 451 6.54 3.88 -5.22
C MET A 451 5.11 4.12 -4.72
N HIS A 452 4.53 3.17 -3.97
CA HIS A 452 3.17 3.31 -3.43
C HIS A 452 3.14 4.33 -2.30
N SER A 453 4.15 4.32 -1.43
CA SER A 453 4.37 5.37 -0.43
C SER A 453 4.47 6.73 -1.09
N MET A 454 5.19 6.81 -2.21
CA MET A 454 5.38 8.04 -2.95
C MET A 454 4.07 8.61 -3.52
N TYR A 455 3.24 7.76 -4.15
CA TYR A 455 1.94 8.20 -4.70
C TYR A 455 0.95 8.57 -3.60
N THR A 456 0.91 7.78 -2.51
CA THR A 456 0.02 8.01 -1.37
C THR A 456 0.39 9.29 -0.64
N LEU A 457 1.68 9.53 -0.36
CA LEU A 457 2.14 10.76 0.28
C LEU A 457 1.91 11.98 -0.60
N ALA A 458 2.20 11.91 -1.91
CA ALA A 458 1.92 13.01 -2.84
C ALA A 458 0.44 13.40 -2.80
N THR A 459 -0.45 12.41 -2.88
CA THR A 459 -1.91 12.62 -2.87
C THR A 459 -2.39 13.20 -1.55
N ALA A 460 -1.95 12.61 -0.44
CA ALA A 460 -2.32 13.05 0.90
C ALA A 460 -1.87 14.51 1.15
N ALA A 461 -0.64 14.86 0.76
CA ALA A 461 -0.10 16.19 0.93
C ALA A 461 -0.77 17.23 0.02
N ASN A 462 -0.99 16.89 -1.25
CA ASN A 462 -1.72 17.75 -2.19
C ASN A 462 -3.14 18.06 -1.68
N SER A 463 -3.82 17.09 -1.06
CA SER A 463 -5.18 17.27 -0.51
C SER A 463 -5.24 18.28 0.65
N LEU A 464 -4.14 18.47 1.34
CA LEU A 464 -3.96 19.44 2.43
C LEU A 464 -3.40 20.80 1.95
N GLY A 465 -3.27 20.97 0.63
CA GLY A 465 -2.78 22.18 -0.01
C GLY A 465 -1.26 22.34 0.01
N TRP A 466 -0.50 21.30 0.35
CA TRP A 466 0.95 21.31 0.20
C TRP A 466 1.35 20.94 -1.22
N VAL A 467 2.40 21.59 -1.72
CA VAL A 467 2.92 21.31 -3.05
C VAL A 467 3.93 20.18 -2.96
N THR A 468 3.68 19.11 -3.70
CA THR A 468 4.58 17.95 -3.76
C THR A 468 5.16 17.74 -5.15
N ARG A 469 6.33 17.10 -5.20
CA ARG A 469 6.90 16.53 -6.42
C ARG A 469 7.50 15.16 -6.15
N LEU A 470 7.55 14.34 -7.19
CA LEU A 470 8.03 12.98 -7.10
C LEU A 470 9.51 12.92 -7.49
N ILE A 471 10.28 12.18 -6.71
CA ILE A 471 11.71 12.02 -6.90
C ILE A 471 12.02 10.53 -7.08
N ALA A 472 12.80 10.21 -8.10
CA ALA A 472 13.27 8.88 -8.40
C ALA A 472 14.80 8.82 -8.30
N ILE A 473 15.29 7.87 -7.53
CA ILE A 473 16.72 7.53 -7.47
C ILE A 473 16.86 6.02 -7.76
N PRO A 474 18.05 5.51 -8.08
CA PRO A 474 18.28 4.08 -8.26
C PRO A 474 17.62 3.20 -7.16
N GLN A 475 16.66 2.38 -7.58
CA GLN A 475 15.91 1.43 -6.75
C GLN A 475 15.12 2.08 -5.58
N HIS A 476 14.78 3.37 -5.66
CA HIS A 476 13.95 4.03 -4.65
C HIS A 476 13.13 5.19 -5.22
N SER A 477 11.99 5.44 -4.61
CA SER A 477 11.07 6.52 -5.00
C SER A 477 10.58 7.22 -3.75
N ILE A 478 10.62 8.55 -3.77
CA ILE A 478 10.48 9.42 -2.61
C ILE A 478 9.82 10.73 -3.02
N ASN A 479 9.40 11.53 -2.04
CA ASN A 479 8.77 12.82 -2.29
C ASN A 479 9.69 13.96 -1.89
N GLU A 480 9.47 15.10 -2.53
CA GLU A 480 9.76 16.37 -1.92
C GLU A 480 8.47 17.17 -1.73
N ILE A 481 8.38 17.83 -0.58
CA ILE A 481 7.26 18.70 -0.22
C ILE A 481 7.84 20.10 -0.01
N TRP A 482 7.19 21.12 -0.56
CA TRP A 482 7.55 22.50 -0.28
C TRP A 482 7.19 22.87 1.16
N SER A 483 8.14 23.43 1.88
CA SER A 483 7.93 24.02 3.20
C SER A 483 8.02 25.54 3.11
N ASN A 484 6.93 26.22 3.50
CA ASN A 484 6.89 27.65 3.69
C ASN A 484 7.74 28.05 4.90
N GLN A 485 7.75 27.22 5.95
CA GLN A 485 8.58 27.44 7.15
C GLN A 485 10.07 27.52 6.83
N TYR A 486 10.59 26.61 6.00
CA TYR A 486 12.00 26.59 5.61
C TYR A 486 12.29 27.25 4.26
N ARG A 487 11.24 27.66 3.54
CA ARG A 487 11.31 28.36 2.24
C ARG A 487 12.03 27.53 1.17
N LYS A 488 11.78 26.23 1.17
CA LYS A 488 12.45 25.25 0.33
C LYS A 488 11.66 23.96 0.14
N TRP A 489 12.02 23.20 -0.89
CA TRP A 489 11.71 21.78 -0.98
C TRP A 489 12.45 21.01 0.12
N ILE A 490 11.80 20.00 0.69
CA ILE A 490 12.37 19.07 1.68
C ILE A 490 12.06 17.65 1.25
N LEU A 491 13.02 16.74 1.42
CA LEU A 491 12.85 15.32 1.17
C LEU A 491 12.01 14.66 2.26
N PHE A 492 10.99 13.91 1.86
CA PHE A 492 10.20 13.03 2.73
C PHE A 492 10.21 11.60 2.18
N ASP A 493 10.69 10.65 2.98
CA ASP A 493 10.63 9.21 2.67
C ASP A 493 9.61 8.50 3.57
N ALA A 494 8.36 8.42 3.09
CA ALA A 494 7.29 7.68 3.75
C ALA A 494 7.51 6.16 3.77
N THR A 495 8.41 5.61 2.97
CA THR A 495 8.72 4.17 2.99
C THR A 495 9.52 3.80 4.22
N SER A 496 10.45 4.69 4.57
CA SER A 496 11.41 4.49 5.64
C SER A 496 11.11 5.36 6.87
N ASN A 497 10.04 6.17 6.80
CA ASN A 497 9.64 7.19 7.77
C ASN A 497 10.81 8.08 8.17
N TYR A 498 11.43 8.83 7.25
CA TYR A 498 12.42 9.84 7.65
C TYR A 498 12.53 11.03 6.70
N VAL A 499 13.06 12.11 7.24
CA VAL A 499 13.58 13.28 6.53
C VAL A 499 15.08 13.44 6.84
N PRO A 500 15.92 13.84 5.89
CA PRO A 500 17.32 14.14 6.14
C PRO A 500 17.46 15.56 6.72
N GLU A 501 18.22 15.70 7.79
CA GLU A 501 18.60 16.98 8.36
C GLU A 501 20.13 17.11 8.47
N LYS A 502 20.64 18.34 8.41
CA LYS A 502 22.01 18.67 8.78
C LYS A 502 21.98 19.90 9.67
N ASN A 503 22.60 19.81 10.85
CA ASN A 503 22.60 20.88 11.86
C ASN A 503 21.18 21.38 12.22
N GLY A 504 20.20 20.47 12.28
CA GLY A 504 18.79 20.81 12.58
C GLY A 504 18.02 21.46 11.42
N VAL A 505 18.60 21.54 10.22
CA VAL A 505 17.94 22.07 9.02
C VAL A 505 17.60 20.91 8.08
N PRO A 506 16.33 20.75 7.67
CA PRO A 506 15.94 19.72 6.73
C PRO A 506 16.49 19.97 5.32
N LEU A 507 16.81 18.88 4.65
CA LEU A 507 17.46 18.88 3.34
C LEU A 507 16.50 18.42 2.25
N ASN A 508 16.67 19.03 1.07
CA ASN A 508 16.19 18.46 -0.18
C ASN A 508 17.14 17.35 -0.66
N ILE A 509 16.75 16.59 -1.68
CA ILE A 509 17.52 15.46 -2.22
C ILE A 509 18.89 15.89 -2.74
N TYR A 510 18.99 17.08 -3.36
CA TYR A 510 20.23 17.61 -3.91
C TYR A 510 21.19 18.04 -2.80
N GLU A 511 20.71 18.70 -1.76
CA GLU A 511 21.51 19.07 -0.59
C GLU A 511 21.98 17.85 0.19
N MET A 512 21.11 16.85 0.39
CA MET A 512 21.48 15.57 0.98
C MET A 512 22.61 14.91 0.17
N ARG A 513 22.51 14.94 -1.16
CA ARG A 513 23.55 14.44 -2.07
C ARG A 513 24.86 15.19 -1.89
N GLN A 514 24.86 16.52 -1.88
CA GLN A 514 26.08 17.32 -1.66
C GLN A 514 26.70 17.03 -0.28
N ALA A 515 25.89 16.99 0.78
CA ALA A 515 26.36 16.72 2.13
C ALA A 515 27.02 15.34 2.26
N LEU A 516 26.48 14.31 1.62
CA LEU A 516 27.04 12.96 1.68
C LEU A 516 28.24 12.75 0.74
N LEU A 517 28.19 13.27 -0.48
CA LEU A 517 29.20 12.97 -1.51
C LEU A 517 30.36 13.98 -1.56
N LYS A 518 30.11 15.25 -1.23
CA LYS A 518 31.12 16.32 -1.30
C LYS A 518 31.68 16.68 0.07
N GLU A 519 30.81 16.77 1.07
CA GLU A 519 31.19 17.17 2.43
C GLU A 519 31.53 16.00 3.35
N GLY A 520 31.28 14.76 2.93
CA GLY A 520 31.70 13.55 3.64
C GLY A 520 30.85 13.17 4.86
N GLY A 521 29.63 13.71 5.01
CA GLY A 521 28.68 13.30 6.04
C GLY A 521 27.95 14.43 6.79
N GLY A 522 27.57 14.15 8.05
CA GLY A 522 26.83 15.07 8.91
C GLY A 522 25.32 15.13 8.67
N VAL A 523 24.79 14.17 7.90
CA VAL A 523 23.34 14.04 7.66
C VAL A 523 22.72 13.11 8.70
N MET A 524 21.64 13.57 9.33
CA MET A 524 20.82 12.82 10.27
C MET A 524 19.52 12.41 9.60
N ARG A 525 19.09 11.17 9.78
CA ARG A 525 17.75 10.69 9.48
C ARG A 525 16.86 11.02 10.67
N VAL A 526 15.98 11.99 10.49
CA VAL A 526 15.00 12.38 11.51
C VAL A 526 13.66 11.74 11.18
N ARG A 527 13.05 11.09 12.17
CA ARG A 527 11.77 10.42 12.02
C ARG A 527 10.81 10.80 13.15
N MET A 528 9.52 10.69 12.88
CA MET A 528 8.50 10.79 13.93
C MET A 528 8.22 9.39 14.49
N GLY A 529 8.65 9.15 15.73
CA GLY A 529 8.36 7.97 16.53
C GLY A 529 7.05 8.08 17.30
N SER A 530 6.82 7.18 18.25
CA SER A 530 5.64 7.23 19.14
C SER A 530 5.79 8.25 20.28
N SER A 531 7.03 8.56 20.68
CA SER A 531 7.35 9.48 21.77
C SER A 531 7.88 10.84 21.29
N GLY A 532 7.89 11.10 19.99
CA GLY A 532 8.38 12.34 19.38
C GLY A 532 9.42 12.11 18.29
N ARG A 533 10.26 13.12 18.03
CA ARG A 533 11.30 13.06 17.00
C ARG A 533 12.48 12.21 17.47
N GLU A 534 12.90 11.30 16.60
CA GLU A 534 14.08 10.45 16.80
C GLU A 534 15.07 10.71 15.66
N SER A 535 16.37 10.71 15.94
CA SER A 535 17.41 10.96 14.94
C SER A 535 18.47 9.86 14.94
N SER A 536 18.93 9.46 13.76
CA SER A 536 20.06 8.53 13.60
C SER A 536 20.97 8.97 12.44
N PRO A 537 22.29 8.71 12.48
CA PRO A 537 23.17 9.10 11.38
C PRO A 537 22.80 8.41 10.05
N GLN A 538 22.89 9.15 8.95
CA GLN A 538 22.80 8.59 7.60
C GLN A 538 24.18 8.12 7.13
N SER A 539 24.26 6.90 6.62
CA SER A 539 25.52 6.39 6.05
C SER A 539 25.96 7.21 4.84
N VAL A 540 27.24 7.61 4.83
CA VAL A 540 27.91 8.26 3.67
C VAL A 540 27.80 7.41 2.41
N SER A 541 27.87 6.07 2.54
CA SER A 541 27.74 5.17 1.39
C SER A 541 26.38 5.25 0.69
N TYR A 542 25.34 5.74 1.39
CA TYR A 542 24.03 5.97 0.77
C TYR A 542 24.08 7.06 -0.30
N GLY A 543 25.03 8.00 -0.20
CA GLY A 543 25.24 9.05 -1.22
C GLY A 543 25.47 8.47 -2.62
N GLN A 544 26.02 7.25 -2.74
CA GLN A 544 26.19 6.59 -4.05
C GLN A 544 24.86 6.36 -4.77
N ARG A 545 23.76 6.15 -4.03
CA ARG A 545 22.40 6.06 -4.60
C ARG A 545 21.89 7.42 -5.08
N LEU A 546 22.49 8.51 -4.64
CA LEU A 546 22.08 9.87 -4.96
C LEU A 546 22.88 10.45 -6.13
N LEU A 547 23.80 9.69 -6.74
CA LEU A 547 24.57 10.17 -7.89
C LEU A 547 23.64 10.78 -8.94
N PHE A 548 22.52 10.10 -9.22
CA PHE A 548 21.50 10.51 -10.17
C PHE A 548 20.18 10.76 -9.45
N ILE A 549 19.59 11.92 -9.69
CA ILE A 549 18.30 12.33 -9.11
C ILE A 549 17.35 12.63 -10.26
N GLY A 550 16.30 11.83 -10.42
CA GLY A 550 15.22 12.07 -11.36
C GLY A 550 14.07 12.85 -10.73
N TYR A 551 13.64 13.91 -11.40
CA TYR A 551 12.48 14.72 -11.01
C TYR A 551 11.33 14.41 -11.96
N VAL A 552 10.25 13.82 -11.44
CA VAL A 552 9.04 13.56 -12.23
C VAL A 552 8.15 14.80 -12.12
N PRO A 553 7.83 15.46 -13.24
CA PRO A 553 7.28 16.81 -13.22
C PRO A 553 5.77 16.80 -13.11
N ASN A 554 5.16 15.85 -12.40
CA ASN A 554 3.74 15.95 -12.13
C ASN A 554 3.36 15.36 -10.78
N SER A 555 2.41 16.01 -10.12
CA SER A 555 1.87 15.58 -8.83
C SER A 555 0.37 15.27 -8.88
N ASN A 556 -0.28 15.44 -10.04
CA ASN A 556 -1.67 15.03 -10.32
C ASN A 556 -1.81 13.50 -10.56
N VAL A 557 -1.17 12.71 -9.71
CA VAL A 557 -1.00 11.26 -9.90
C VAL A 557 -2.30 10.47 -9.79
N LEU A 558 -3.35 11.03 -9.19
CA LEU A 558 -4.67 10.41 -9.13
C LEU A 558 -5.28 10.18 -10.51
N ASP A 559 -5.08 11.12 -11.44
CA ASP A 559 -5.73 11.10 -12.75
C ASP A 559 -4.77 10.71 -13.88
N ALA A 560 -3.54 11.22 -13.87
CA ALA A 560 -2.59 11.03 -14.96
C ALA A 560 -1.54 9.93 -14.70
N GLY A 561 -1.36 9.52 -13.44
CA GLY A 561 -0.16 8.76 -13.02
C GLY A 561 1.14 9.56 -13.25
N PRO A 562 2.32 9.00 -12.97
CA PRO A 562 3.61 9.70 -13.15
C PRO A 562 3.97 9.91 -14.64
N ASP A 563 4.34 11.14 -15.01
CA ASP A 563 4.86 11.51 -16.32
C ASP A 563 6.36 11.21 -16.39
N TRP A 564 6.65 9.92 -16.49
CA TRP A 564 8.01 9.48 -16.75
C TRP A 564 8.52 10.00 -18.09
N GLY A 565 7.69 10.42 -19.05
CA GLY A 565 8.16 10.94 -20.34
C GLY A 565 8.93 12.26 -20.16
N LYS A 566 8.41 13.16 -19.32
CA LYS A 566 9.01 14.49 -19.08
C LYS A 566 10.03 14.54 -17.95
N MET A 567 10.27 13.42 -17.26
CA MET A 567 11.28 13.33 -16.19
C MET A 567 12.67 13.77 -16.69
N TYR A 568 13.29 14.66 -15.92
CA TYR A 568 14.65 15.16 -16.12
C TYR A 568 15.53 14.77 -14.94
N VAL A 569 16.86 14.78 -15.11
CA VAL A 569 17.78 14.19 -14.14
C VAL A 569 18.97 15.11 -13.85
N THR A 570 19.36 15.27 -12.58
CA THR A 570 20.56 16.01 -12.16
C THR A 570 21.84 15.34 -12.67
N LYS A 571 22.67 16.07 -13.41
CA LYS A 571 24.02 15.67 -13.81
C LYS A 571 25.01 16.80 -13.53
N ASP A 572 26.09 16.50 -12.82
CA ASP A 572 27.19 17.42 -12.50
C ASP A 572 28.52 16.65 -12.38
N GLU A 573 29.57 17.30 -11.85
CA GLU A 573 30.92 16.75 -11.65
C GLU A 573 30.93 15.41 -10.90
N LEU A 574 29.99 15.18 -9.97
CA LEU A 574 29.94 13.93 -9.20
C LEU A 574 29.49 12.73 -10.04
N CYS A 575 28.97 12.97 -11.24
CA CYS A 575 28.49 11.94 -12.17
C CYS A 575 29.54 11.50 -13.21
N GLU A 576 30.73 12.10 -13.22
CA GLU A 576 31.76 11.84 -14.23
C GLU A 576 32.20 10.36 -14.23
N GLY A 577 32.35 9.79 -15.44
CA GLY A 577 32.77 8.39 -15.62
C GLY A 577 31.72 7.33 -15.28
N LYS A 578 30.46 7.70 -15.02
CA LYS A 578 29.37 6.76 -14.71
C LYS A 578 28.43 6.55 -15.91
N SER A 579 28.05 5.30 -16.18
CA SER A 579 27.05 4.95 -17.21
C SER A 579 25.68 5.55 -16.88
N TRP A 580 24.98 6.09 -17.89
CA TRP A 580 23.92 7.09 -17.71
C TRP A 580 22.65 6.83 -18.53
N HIS A 581 21.56 7.55 -18.21
CA HIS A 581 20.26 7.55 -18.90
C HIS A 581 20.10 8.76 -19.84
N THR A 582 19.59 8.63 -21.06
CA THR A 582 19.44 9.72 -22.06
C THR A 582 18.47 10.90 -21.75
N ARG A 583 18.16 11.22 -20.48
CA ARG A 583 17.24 12.32 -20.11
C ARG A 583 17.91 13.70 -20.13
N ASP A 584 17.08 14.73 -20.28
CA ASP A 584 17.49 16.13 -20.14
C ASP A 584 18.13 16.41 -18.78
N ASN A 585 19.17 17.25 -18.81
CA ASN A 585 19.93 17.64 -17.63
C ASN A 585 19.83 19.16 -17.42
N PRO A 586 19.50 19.61 -16.19
CA PRO A 586 19.59 21.02 -15.86
C PRO A 586 21.03 21.51 -15.92
N ARG A 587 21.23 22.73 -16.44
CA ARG A 587 22.56 23.34 -16.58
C ARG A 587 23.13 23.69 -15.21
N ASN A 588 22.26 24.13 -14.30
CA ASN A 588 22.60 24.43 -12.91
C ASN A 588 21.76 23.53 -11.99
N PRO A 589 22.18 22.29 -11.68
CA PRO A 589 21.34 21.35 -10.94
C PRO A 589 20.96 21.77 -9.52
N GLY A 590 21.72 22.69 -8.90
CA GLY A 590 21.38 23.30 -7.61
C GLY A 590 20.41 24.49 -7.69
N VAL A 591 20.03 24.93 -8.89
CA VAL A 591 19.18 26.11 -9.10
C VAL A 591 17.98 25.79 -9.99
N ASP A 592 18.22 25.26 -11.18
CA ASP A 592 17.18 25.10 -12.21
C ASP A 592 16.01 24.21 -11.76
N PRO A 593 16.23 23.06 -11.07
CA PRO A 593 15.14 22.25 -10.51
C PRO A 593 14.55 22.85 -9.24
N TYR A 594 15.21 23.83 -8.62
CA TYR A 594 14.91 24.29 -7.27
C TYR A 594 14.12 25.60 -7.28
N PHE A 595 13.09 25.63 -8.11
CA PHE A 595 12.22 26.79 -8.23
C PHE A 595 11.34 26.94 -6.98
N PRO A 596 11.32 28.13 -6.35
CA PRO A 596 10.42 28.41 -5.25
C PRO A 596 8.96 28.39 -5.69
N VAL A 597 8.11 27.74 -4.89
CA VAL A 597 6.65 27.75 -5.06
C VAL A 597 6.00 28.36 -3.83
N ASN A 598 4.69 28.59 -3.92
CA ASN A 598 3.90 29.13 -2.82
C ASN A 598 4.44 30.44 -2.22
N GLN A 599 5.18 31.25 -2.99
CA GLN A 599 5.79 32.51 -2.54
C GLN A 599 5.39 33.70 -3.42
N ALA A 600 5.40 34.92 -2.89
CA ALA A 600 5.26 36.13 -3.69
C ALA A 600 6.64 36.65 -4.10
N ALA A 601 7.04 36.38 -5.35
CA ALA A 601 8.24 37.00 -5.89
C ALA A 601 7.97 38.50 -6.09
N VAL A 602 8.96 39.33 -5.76
CA VAL A 602 8.85 40.79 -5.81
C VAL A 602 9.88 41.34 -6.80
N ALA A 603 9.44 42.25 -7.66
CA ALA A 603 10.31 43.13 -8.41
C ALA A 603 9.84 44.58 -8.22
N LEU A 604 10.79 45.51 -8.08
CA LEU A 604 10.49 46.93 -7.92
C LEU A 604 11.05 47.74 -9.10
N SER A 605 10.40 48.84 -9.44
CA SER A 605 10.96 49.88 -10.30
C SER A 605 10.50 51.27 -9.84
N PRO A 606 11.20 52.35 -10.20
CA PRO A 606 10.69 53.70 -9.97
C PRO A 606 9.32 53.89 -10.66
N ALA A 607 8.34 54.42 -9.94
CA ALA A 607 7.05 54.83 -10.51
C ALA A 607 7.03 56.35 -10.74
N ASP A 608 7.46 57.12 -9.74
CA ASP A 608 7.59 58.58 -9.79
C ASP A 608 8.69 59.05 -8.81
N ALA A 609 8.67 60.34 -8.43
CA ALA A 609 9.69 60.93 -7.56
C ALA A 609 9.62 60.50 -6.08
N GLU A 610 8.50 59.92 -5.64
CA GLU A 610 8.24 59.52 -4.25
C GLU A 610 7.74 58.07 -4.12
N SER A 611 7.52 57.38 -5.24
CA SER A 611 6.86 56.08 -5.25
C SER A 611 7.62 55.05 -6.08
N VAL A 612 7.52 53.78 -5.66
CA VAL A 612 7.99 52.61 -6.41
C VAL A 612 6.81 51.80 -6.92
N SER A 613 6.91 51.29 -8.14
CA SER A 613 6.01 50.28 -8.67
C SER A 613 6.44 48.92 -8.14
N VAL A 614 5.51 48.20 -7.53
CA VAL A 614 5.68 46.83 -7.05
C VAL A 614 5.07 45.88 -8.06
N SER A 615 5.84 44.91 -8.57
CA SER A 615 5.37 43.80 -9.38
C SER A 615 5.48 42.50 -8.58
N LEU A 616 4.39 41.75 -8.52
CA LEU A 616 4.29 40.45 -7.86
C LEU A 616 4.08 39.33 -8.88
N GLY A 617 4.72 38.20 -8.63
CA GLY A 617 4.54 36.98 -9.43
C GLY A 617 4.75 35.72 -8.61
N THR A 618 4.24 34.59 -9.10
CA THR A 618 4.35 33.34 -8.34
C THR A 618 4.21 32.09 -9.20
N LEU A 619 4.86 31.02 -8.73
CA LEU A 619 4.65 29.65 -9.20
C LEU A 619 3.75 28.85 -8.24
N THR A 620 2.92 29.54 -7.44
CA THR A 620 1.95 28.90 -6.53
C THR A 620 0.89 28.16 -7.34
N PRO A 621 0.79 26.82 -7.28
CA PRO A 621 -0.33 26.11 -7.87
C PRO A 621 -1.60 26.33 -7.06
N ASN A 622 -2.76 26.23 -7.71
CA ASN A 622 -4.05 26.55 -7.10
C ASN A 622 -4.02 27.96 -6.50
N PHE A 623 -3.48 28.94 -7.22
CA PHE A 623 -3.34 30.31 -6.71
C PHE A 623 -4.70 30.95 -6.46
N LYS A 624 -4.85 31.62 -5.31
CA LYS A 624 -6.05 32.39 -4.95
C LYS A 624 -5.80 33.89 -5.12
N GLU A 625 -4.79 34.41 -4.43
CA GLU A 625 -4.51 35.85 -4.40
C GLU A 625 -3.11 36.16 -3.86
N PHE A 626 -2.66 37.40 -4.10
CA PHE A 626 -1.58 38.00 -3.33
C PHE A 626 -2.16 38.80 -2.17
N GLN A 627 -1.44 38.79 -1.06
CA GLN A 627 -1.66 39.70 0.04
C GLN A 627 -0.39 40.50 0.31
N ALA A 628 -0.55 41.78 0.59
CA ALA A 628 0.55 42.65 0.98
C ALA A 628 0.16 43.50 2.21
N ARG A 629 1.16 43.91 2.97
CA ARG A 629 1.03 44.98 3.98
C ARG A 629 2.21 45.92 3.88
N ILE A 630 1.95 47.17 4.23
CA ILE A 630 2.93 48.25 4.24
C ILE A 630 3.11 48.71 5.69
N ASP A 631 4.35 48.90 6.13
CA ASP A 631 4.74 49.45 7.44
C ASP A 631 4.05 48.79 8.65
N GLY A 632 3.98 47.45 8.62
CA GLY A 632 3.37 46.67 9.71
C GLY A 632 1.84 46.77 9.78
N GLY A 633 1.20 47.34 8.76
CA GLY A 633 -0.25 47.44 8.65
C GLY A 633 -0.98 46.09 8.52
N GLN A 634 -2.27 46.15 8.23
CA GLN A 634 -3.08 44.94 8.02
C GLN A 634 -2.76 44.30 6.67
N TRP A 635 -2.80 42.97 6.61
CA TRP A 635 -2.73 42.22 5.35
C TRP A 635 -3.95 42.53 4.49
N GLN A 636 -3.72 42.95 3.25
CA GLN A 636 -4.79 43.23 2.29
C GLN A 636 -4.53 42.49 0.98
N LYS A 637 -5.60 42.05 0.33
CA LYS A 637 -5.54 41.56 -1.04
C LYS A 637 -4.99 42.67 -1.95
N THR A 638 -4.08 42.31 -2.86
CA THR A 638 -3.49 43.27 -3.80
C THR A 638 -3.53 42.74 -5.23
N GLU A 639 -3.40 43.67 -6.18
CA GLU A 639 -3.18 43.38 -7.59
C GLU A 639 -1.75 42.88 -7.84
N THR A 640 -1.50 42.34 -9.04
CA THR A 640 -0.15 41.90 -9.43
C THR A 640 0.83 43.06 -9.59
N VAL A 641 0.33 44.26 -9.87
CA VAL A 641 1.11 45.49 -9.96
C VAL A 641 0.40 46.60 -9.20
N PHE A 642 1.11 47.28 -8.29
CA PHE A 642 0.58 48.42 -7.55
C PHE A 642 1.68 49.42 -7.20
N VAL A 643 1.28 50.65 -6.88
CA VAL A 643 2.20 51.73 -6.49
C VAL A 643 2.35 51.77 -4.98
N TRP A 644 3.59 51.74 -4.51
CA TRP A 644 3.96 51.93 -3.11
C TRP A 644 4.60 53.31 -2.95
N LYS A 645 3.83 54.23 -2.36
CA LYS A 645 4.31 55.57 -2.02
C LYS A 645 5.19 55.50 -0.78
N LEU A 646 6.41 56.02 -0.87
CA LEU A 646 7.35 56.06 0.24
C LEU A 646 7.10 57.30 1.12
N HIS A 647 7.45 57.18 2.40
CA HIS A 647 7.55 58.28 3.36
C HIS A 647 8.99 58.43 3.86
N PRO A 648 9.39 59.60 4.38
CA PRO A 648 10.75 59.78 4.87
C PRO A 648 11.14 58.72 5.91
N GLY A 649 12.36 58.17 5.80
CA GLY A 649 12.85 57.14 6.70
C GLY A 649 12.66 55.72 6.18
N GLU A 650 12.36 54.78 7.08
CA GLU A 650 12.25 53.36 6.77
C GLU A 650 10.84 53.01 6.30
N ASN A 651 10.75 52.31 5.17
CA ASN A 651 9.51 51.86 4.55
C ASN A 651 9.60 50.34 4.37
N THR A 652 8.60 49.59 4.85
CA THR A 652 8.56 48.13 4.77
C THR A 652 7.41 47.65 3.91
N LEU A 653 7.72 46.80 2.92
CA LEU A 653 6.76 46.02 2.15
C LEU A 653 6.91 44.55 2.54
N GLU A 654 5.79 43.93 2.92
CA GLU A 654 5.68 42.48 3.08
C GLU A 654 4.61 41.94 2.14
N ALA A 655 4.94 40.89 1.39
CA ALA A 655 4.03 40.25 0.43
C ALA A 655 4.06 38.72 0.55
N LYS A 656 2.91 38.09 0.35
CA LYS A 656 2.77 36.62 0.33
C LYS A 656 1.72 36.19 -0.69
N SER A 657 1.85 34.98 -1.22
CA SER A 657 0.77 34.35 -1.98
C SER A 657 -0.12 33.52 -1.07
N VAL A 658 -1.37 33.34 -1.46
CA VAL A 658 -2.32 32.43 -0.80
C VAL A 658 -2.86 31.49 -1.86
N ASN A 659 -2.92 30.19 -1.56
CA ASN A 659 -3.53 29.20 -2.45
C ASN A 659 -5.03 28.97 -2.12
N LEU A 660 -5.75 28.26 -2.99
CA LEU A 660 -7.18 27.97 -2.86
C LEU A 660 -7.51 27.05 -1.68
N PHE A 661 -6.50 26.43 -1.06
CA PHE A 661 -6.64 25.71 0.21
C PHE A 661 -6.51 26.63 1.43
N GLY A 662 -6.26 27.92 1.23
CA GLY A 662 -6.03 28.90 2.31
C GLY A 662 -4.63 28.81 2.92
N ARG A 663 -3.68 28.10 2.31
CA ARG A 663 -2.29 28.09 2.77
C ARG A 663 -1.63 29.39 2.37
N GLU A 664 -1.08 30.09 3.36
CA GLU A 664 -0.28 31.29 3.16
C GLU A 664 1.17 30.91 2.86
N GLY A 665 1.75 31.56 1.87
CA GLY A 665 3.15 31.44 1.49
C GLY A 665 4.12 32.06 2.50
N PRO A 666 5.43 31.84 2.34
CA PRO A 666 6.40 32.59 3.11
C PRO A 666 6.33 34.07 2.73
N VAL A 667 6.59 34.92 3.72
CA VAL A 667 6.57 36.38 3.55
C VAL A 667 7.85 36.83 2.86
N SER A 668 7.70 37.46 1.70
CA SER A 668 8.74 38.25 1.06
C SER A 668 8.79 39.63 1.68
N THR A 669 9.96 40.07 2.14
CA THR A 669 10.13 41.37 2.82
C THR A 669 11.13 42.25 2.07
N VAL A 670 10.74 43.49 1.78
CA VAL A 670 11.64 44.53 1.26
C VAL A 670 11.55 45.74 2.19
N VAL A 671 12.71 46.24 2.63
CA VAL A 671 12.81 47.47 3.41
C VAL A 671 13.61 48.49 2.63
N LEU A 672 13.02 49.65 2.38
CA LEU A 672 13.63 50.78 1.70
C LEU A 672 13.83 51.93 2.68
N LYS A 673 14.98 52.60 2.60
CA LYS A 673 15.26 53.83 3.32
C LYS A 673 15.28 54.99 2.34
N TRP A 674 14.26 55.84 2.39
CA TRP A 674 14.07 56.99 1.48
C TRP A 674 14.60 58.29 2.07
#